data_AF-A0A0N0KC96-F1
#
_entry.id   AF-A0A0N0KC96-F1
#
_cell.length_a   1.000
_cell.length_b   1.000
_cell.length_c   1.000
_cell.angle_alpha   90.00
_cell.angle_beta   90.00
_cell.angle_gamma   90.00
#
_symmetry.space_group_name_H-M   'P 1'
#
loop_
_entity.id
_entity.type
_entity.pdbx_description
1 polymer ?
#
loop_
_entity_poly.entity_id
_entity_poly.type
_entity_poly.pdbx_seq_one_letter_code
_entity_poly.pdbx_strand_id
1 'polypeptide(L)'
;MSTLPVLALPLSGQPAVLLAAQALADRLDRGDAISRSVLNAELAAHFGGSDAAGRWSVRDAHAALELAQVLWLRSRSDLDIRSTPGKAARHFDQLEVLVPRQTVRSEEQVELQQFATPPRLAWLAARACVPASGELLLEPSAGTGMLAVWADKAGARLALNEISGLRCDCLTRLFPAASVSSHDGELIDELLAGAIRLQAVLMNPPYSWSAERGRDGRTAARHLRSAWNRLAPGGRLAAILPEWFDLPGFLARSAKPAAIRLDLIIERGFVTHGTSITTRLLVIDKLDVTSEPVTGRASDFHELCALVDAVAARSSPPSLTATLPRPLKVIPLLRPSARPMPLAANPGSRSAATAPVAFSALEVPAVTPEQVGHYLPYRPSRIAIPGAANHPTPLVESVAMGSISAPVPAAVPKLPGHLIAEGLLSAAQIETLIYAVSAHARDLQGHFMPEDKGCILVPSAEGKAYRMGYFLGDGTGAGKGRQVASVILDRWVQGERRHIWFSKNEALLEDARRDWAALGGLPIDIQPLATWKLGSPVTMQEGILFVTYPTLRSGRADASRLDQILAWAREDFDGVIVFDEAHAMANAAGGEGSRGKVKGSEQGVAGVRLQNLLPRARVLYASATGASDVNNLAYATRLGLWGPETAFATREEFVTDIRAGGIAATELVARDLKALGLYTARALSFAGVEYEILEHALSADQIAVYDAYADAWAIIHANLRDALEATRIVDADTGGTLNSGAKSAALSVFEGTKQRFFAQLLLSMKLPSLLPAIDTAVAVGNAVVVQLVSTAEAMLDRRLADLSDEEREALEIDLSPREYV
;
A
#
# COMPACT_ATOMS: atom_id res chain seq x y z
N MET A 1 -20.08 -24.27 -28.60
CA MET A 1 -20.72 -23.04 -29.12
C MET A 1 -20.31 -21.90 -28.21
N SER A 2 -19.45 -21.03 -28.72
CA SER A 2 -18.81 -19.92 -28.01
C SER A 2 -19.74 -18.71 -27.90
N THR A 3 -19.76 -18.07 -26.74
CA THR A 3 -20.14 -16.65 -26.62
C THR A 3 -19.04 -15.96 -25.84
N LEU A 4 -17.98 -15.55 -26.56
CA LEU A 4 -17.01 -14.57 -26.11
C LEU A 4 -17.71 -13.21 -25.94
N PRO A 5 -17.24 -12.34 -25.03
CA PRO A 5 -17.67 -10.95 -25.01
C PRO A 5 -17.15 -10.27 -26.29
N VAL A 6 -18.08 -9.74 -27.09
CA VAL A 6 -17.74 -8.94 -28.27
C VAL A 6 -17.00 -7.69 -27.78
N LEU A 7 -15.72 -7.57 -28.17
CA LEU A 7 -15.01 -6.30 -28.21
C LEU A 7 -15.79 -5.37 -29.16
N ALA A 8 -16.65 -4.52 -28.61
CA ALA A 8 -17.28 -3.45 -29.36
C ALA A 8 -16.19 -2.45 -29.75
N LEU A 9 -15.72 -2.54 -30.99
CA LEU A 9 -15.02 -1.45 -31.66
C LEU A 9 -15.88 -0.18 -31.56
N PRO A 10 -15.30 1.01 -31.32
CA PRO A 10 -16.06 2.25 -31.28
C PRO A 10 -16.70 2.46 -32.66
N LEU A 11 -18.02 2.32 -32.73
CA LEU A 11 -18.78 2.67 -33.93
C LEU A 11 -18.52 4.15 -34.17
N SER A 12 -17.94 4.48 -35.32
CA SER A 12 -17.69 5.82 -35.82
C SER A 12 -18.98 6.58 -36.20
N GLY A 13 -20.07 6.36 -35.47
CA GLY A 13 -21.37 7.01 -35.64
C GLY A 13 -21.49 8.27 -34.78
N GLN A 14 -22.38 9.16 -35.17
CA GLN A 14 -22.78 10.29 -34.33
C GLN A 14 -23.56 9.78 -33.10
N PRO A 15 -23.36 10.32 -31.89
CA PRO A 15 -24.09 9.87 -30.71
C PRO A 15 -25.61 9.94 -30.92
N ALA A 16 -26.34 8.89 -30.56
CA ALA A 16 -27.80 8.84 -30.74
C ALA A 16 -28.54 9.99 -30.03
N VAL A 17 -28.02 10.42 -28.87
CA VAL A 17 -28.48 11.63 -28.15
C VAL A 17 -28.40 12.87 -29.03
N LEU A 18 -27.30 13.06 -29.75
CA LEU A 18 -27.10 14.24 -30.58
C LEU A 18 -28.01 14.22 -31.83
N LEU A 19 -28.28 13.04 -32.40
CA LEU A 19 -29.24 12.89 -33.49
C LEU A 19 -30.67 13.25 -33.04
N ALA A 20 -31.08 12.76 -31.86
CA ALA A 20 -32.35 13.14 -31.26
C ALA A 20 -32.40 14.65 -30.95
N ALA A 21 -31.30 15.24 -30.46
CA ALA A 21 -31.21 16.67 -30.23
C ALA A 21 -31.38 17.51 -31.51
N GLN A 22 -30.86 17.04 -32.64
CA GLN A 22 -31.05 17.71 -33.95
C GLN A 22 -32.51 17.68 -34.38
N ALA A 23 -33.18 16.52 -34.27
CA ALA A 23 -34.60 16.39 -34.58
C ALA A 23 -35.48 17.29 -33.68
N LEU A 24 -35.13 17.40 -32.39
CA LEU A 24 -35.79 18.31 -31.45
C LEU A 24 -35.51 19.78 -31.78
N ALA A 25 -34.29 20.14 -32.17
CA ALA A 25 -33.96 21.51 -32.59
C ALA A 25 -34.75 21.94 -33.85
N ASP A 26 -34.91 21.04 -34.82
CA ASP A 26 -35.74 21.29 -36.02
C ASP A 26 -37.20 21.56 -35.67
N ARG A 27 -37.73 20.94 -34.61
CA ARG A 27 -39.08 21.20 -34.09
C ARG A 27 -39.17 22.56 -33.40
N LEU A 28 -38.17 22.92 -32.59
CA LEU A 28 -38.08 24.26 -32.00
C LEU A 28 -38.02 25.35 -33.08
N ASP A 29 -37.33 25.10 -34.19
CA ASP A 29 -37.25 26.01 -35.33
C ASP A 29 -38.61 26.23 -36.03
N ARG A 30 -39.49 25.21 -36.03
CA ARG A 30 -40.86 25.30 -36.56
C ARG A 30 -41.86 25.92 -35.58
N GLY A 31 -41.44 26.16 -34.33
CA GLY A 31 -42.33 26.63 -33.27
C GLY A 31 -43.20 25.52 -32.65
N ASP A 32 -42.84 24.26 -32.83
CA ASP A 32 -43.55 23.12 -32.24
C ASP A 32 -43.13 22.91 -30.79
N ALA A 33 -44.09 22.88 -29.86
CA ALA A 33 -43.80 22.59 -28.46
C ALA A 33 -43.37 21.13 -28.26
N ILE A 34 -42.25 20.92 -27.56
CA ILE A 34 -41.74 19.61 -27.19
C ILE A 34 -42.52 19.11 -25.97
N SER A 35 -43.53 18.28 -26.21
CA SER A 35 -44.19 17.54 -25.12
C SER A 35 -43.36 16.30 -24.72
N ARG A 36 -43.64 15.72 -23.55
CA ARG A 36 -42.98 14.49 -23.08
C ARG A 36 -43.18 13.32 -24.07
N SER A 37 -44.33 13.23 -24.72
CA SER A 37 -44.57 12.19 -25.73
C SER A 37 -43.72 12.40 -26.98
N VAL A 38 -43.53 13.65 -27.42
CA VAL A 38 -42.64 14.00 -28.53
C VAL A 38 -41.18 13.67 -28.19
N LEU A 39 -40.71 14.08 -27.01
CA LEU A 39 -39.36 13.76 -26.54
C LEU A 39 -39.09 12.25 -26.51
N ASN A 40 -40.02 11.47 -25.95
CA ASN A 40 -39.91 10.01 -25.90
C ASN A 40 -39.95 9.38 -27.30
N ALA A 41 -40.74 9.92 -28.23
CA ALA A 41 -40.83 9.41 -29.59
C ALA A 41 -39.53 9.63 -30.38
N GLU A 42 -38.93 10.83 -30.29
CA GLU A 42 -37.66 11.12 -30.95
C GLU A 42 -36.52 10.28 -30.37
N LEU A 43 -36.45 10.12 -29.04
CA LEU A 43 -35.47 9.24 -28.40
C LEU A 43 -35.67 7.78 -28.83
N ALA A 44 -36.92 7.27 -28.84
CA ALA A 44 -37.18 5.90 -29.24
C ALA A 44 -36.80 5.63 -30.71
N ALA A 45 -36.99 6.60 -31.59
CA ALA A 45 -36.62 6.51 -33.00
C ALA A 45 -35.10 6.39 -33.19
N HIS A 46 -34.31 7.16 -32.45
CA HIS A 46 -32.85 7.19 -32.59
C HIS A 46 -32.11 6.12 -31.76
N PHE A 47 -32.68 5.66 -30.65
CA PHE A 47 -32.12 4.60 -29.81
C PHE A 47 -32.65 3.19 -30.14
N GLY A 48 -33.60 3.07 -31.06
CA GLY A 48 -34.13 1.78 -31.51
C GLY A 48 -35.02 1.08 -30.47
N GLY A 49 -35.74 1.84 -29.64
CA GLY A 49 -36.74 1.32 -28.70
C GLY A 49 -37.00 2.24 -27.50
N SER A 50 -37.91 1.84 -26.60
CA SER A 50 -38.35 2.65 -25.46
C SER A 50 -37.40 2.61 -24.24
N ASP A 51 -37.60 3.55 -23.32
CA ASP A 51 -36.97 3.58 -21.99
C ASP A 51 -37.34 2.33 -21.16
N ALA A 52 -38.59 1.86 -21.25
CA ALA A 52 -39.03 0.62 -20.59
C ALA A 52 -38.27 -0.64 -21.06
N ALA A 53 -37.72 -0.61 -22.29
CA ALA A 53 -36.86 -1.66 -22.82
C ALA A 53 -35.36 -1.42 -22.51
N GLY A 54 -35.04 -0.41 -21.68
CA GLY A 54 -33.68 -0.05 -21.29
C GLY A 54 -32.83 0.54 -22.42
N ARG A 55 -33.44 1.04 -23.50
CA ARG A 55 -32.71 1.55 -24.68
C ARG A 55 -32.15 2.94 -24.49
N TRP A 56 -32.80 3.76 -23.68
CA TRP A 56 -32.36 5.09 -23.29
C TRP A 56 -32.88 5.38 -21.88
N SER A 57 -32.28 6.37 -21.23
CA SER A 57 -32.57 6.76 -19.85
C SER A 57 -33.05 8.21 -19.76
N VAL A 58 -33.62 8.59 -18.62
CA VAL A 58 -34.00 9.99 -18.34
C VAL A 58 -32.81 10.95 -18.52
N ARG A 59 -31.57 10.48 -18.28
CA ARG A 59 -30.34 11.23 -18.52
C ARG A 59 -30.16 11.57 -20.01
N ASP A 60 -30.37 10.60 -20.88
CA ASP A 60 -30.25 10.77 -22.33
C ASP A 60 -31.33 11.75 -22.84
N ALA A 61 -32.52 11.72 -22.23
CA ALA A 61 -33.60 12.66 -22.53
C ALA A 61 -33.27 14.11 -22.13
N HIS A 62 -32.67 14.32 -20.95
CA HIS A 62 -32.22 15.65 -20.52
C HIS A 62 -31.09 16.17 -21.40
N ALA A 63 -30.08 15.35 -21.67
CA ALA A 63 -28.97 15.72 -22.54
C ALA A 63 -29.45 16.08 -23.95
N ALA A 64 -30.36 15.29 -24.54
CA ALA A 64 -30.93 15.58 -25.85
C ALA A 64 -31.69 16.92 -25.88
N LEU A 65 -32.47 17.21 -24.83
CA LEU A 65 -33.24 18.46 -24.73
C LEU A 65 -32.35 19.69 -24.50
N GLU A 66 -31.28 19.56 -23.71
CA GLU A 66 -30.29 20.62 -23.52
C GLU A 66 -29.49 20.89 -24.80
N LEU A 67 -29.01 19.83 -25.47
CA LEU A 67 -28.29 19.94 -26.74
C LEU A 67 -29.18 20.54 -27.83
N ALA A 68 -30.49 20.24 -27.84
CA ALA A 68 -31.45 20.84 -28.78
C ALA A 68 -31.58 22.36 -28.59
N GLN A 69 -31.61 22.83 -27.34
CA GLN A 69 -31.61 24.26 -27.03
C GLN A 69 -30.30 24.93 -27.47
N VAL A 70 -29.15 24.28 -27.26
CA VAL A 70 -27.84 24.76 -27.73
C VAL A 70 -27.82 24.89 -29.25
N LEU A 71 -28.29 23.86 -29.98
CA LEU A 71 -28.40 23.86 -31.43
C LEU A 71 -29.31 24.98 -31.95
N TRP A 72 -30.48 25.14 -31.34
CA TRP A 72 -31.44 26.19 -31.69
C TRP A 72 -30.86 27.59 -31.47
N LEU A 73 -30.26 27.85 -30.30
CA LEU A 73 -29.63 29.14 -29.99
C LEU A 73 -28.46 29.44 -30.93
N ARG A 74 -27.70 28.41 -31.30
CA ARG A 74 -26.60 28.54 -32.26
C ARG A 74 -27.09 28.93 -33.65
N SER A 75 -28.22 28.38 -34.11
CA SER A 75 -28.77 28.67 -35.45
C SER A 75 -29.35 30.08 -35.60
N ARG A 76 -29.71 30.76 -34.50
CA ARG A 76 -30.25 32.14 -34.52
C ARG A 76 -29.17 33.18 -34.89
N SER A 77 -28.98 33.47 -36.18
CA SER A 77 -27.99 34.46 -36.63
C SER A 77 -28.26 35.89 -36.13
N ASP A 78 -29.51 36.17 -35.74
CA ASP A 78 -29.94 37.48 -35.27
C ASP A 78 -29.72 37.69 -33.75
N LEU A 79 -29.27 36.67 -33.01
CA LEU A 79 -29.05 36.73 -31.57
C LEU A 79 -27.58 36.52 -31.22
N ASP A 80 -26.96 37.48 -30.54
CA ASP A 80 -25.57 37.41 -30.03
C ASP A 80 -25.48 38.00 -28.61
N ILE A 81 -24.27 38.02 -28.02
CA ILE A 81 -24.06 38.59 -26.66
C ILE A 81 -24.29 40.11 -26.58
N ARG A 82 -24.24 40.82 -27.72
CA ARG A 82 -24.43 42.29 -27.82
C ARG A 82 -25.86 42.69 -28.13
N SER A 83 -26.73 41.72 -28.40
CA SER A 83 -28.14 41.94 -28.71
C SER A 83 -28.84 42.67 -27.56
N THR A 84 -29.85 43.47 -27.89
CA THR A 84 -30.58 44.23 -26.86
C THR A 84 -31.30 43.28 -25.89
N PRO A 85 -31.42 43.63 -24.59
CA PRO A 85 -32.10 42.78 -23.61
C PRO A 85 -33.51 42.35 -24.05
N GLY A 86 -34.28 43.26 -24.64
CA GLY A 86 -35.62 42.94 -25.15
C GLY A 86 -35.63 41.96 -26.34
N LYS A 87 -34.59 41.96 -27.18
CA LYS A 87 -34.46 40.99 -28.27
C LYS A 87 -34.07 39.61 -27.73
N ALA A 88 -33.09 39.56 -26.83
CA ALA A 88 -32.67 38.33 -26.19
C ALA A 88 -33.80 37.71 -25.37
N ALA A 89 -34.54 38.52 -24.61
CA ALA A 89 -35.69 38.09 -23.83
C ALA A 89 -36.73 37.35 -24.68
N ARG A 90 -37.11 37.86 -25.86
CA ARG A 90 -38.08 37.21 -26.76
C ARG A 90 -37.65 35.81 -27.19
N HIS A 91 -36.37 35.62 -27.51
CA HIS A 91 -35.84 34.30 -27.89
C HIS A 91 -35.84 33.33 -26.70
N PHE A 92 -35.53 33.81 -25.50
CA PHE A 92 -35.58 33.00 -24.29
C PHE A 92 -37.03 32.69 -23.84
N ASP A 93 -37.95 33.65 -23.96
CA ASP A 93 -39.38 33.45 -23.72
C ASP A 93 -39.95 32.39 -24.68
N GLN A 94 -39.54 32.43 -25.95
CA GLN A 94 -39.93 31.44 -26.94
C GLN A 94 -39.44 30.03 -26.56
N LEU A 95 -38.17 29.88 -26.17
CA LEU A 95 -37.65 28.58 -25.68
C LEU A 95 -38.41 28.09 -24.44
N GLU A 96 -38.71 28.98 -23.49
CA GLU A 96 -39.44 28.64 -22.27
C GLU A 96 -40.86 28.10 -22.53
N VAL A 97 -41.50 28.58 -23.59
CA VAL A 97 -42.83 28.09 -24.00
C VAL A 97 -42.74 26.75 -24.74
N LEU A 98 -41.67 26.52 -25.50
CA LEU A 98 -41.53 25.35 -26.37
C LEU A 98 -40.86 24.15 -25.69
N VAL A 99 -40.15 24.34 -24.58
CA VAL A 99 -39.40 23.29 -23.86
C VAL A 99 -40.17 22.86 -22.60
N PRO A 100 -40.31 21.55 -22.32
CA PRO A 100 -41.03 21.10 -21.14
C PRO A 100 -40.25 21.40 -19.85
N ARG A 101 -40.96 21.73 -18.76
CA ARG A 101 -40.34 21.93 -17.45
C ARG A 101 -39.76 20.62 -16.93
N GLN A 102 -38.46 20.60 -16.62
CA GLN A 102 -37.78 19.44 -16.06
C GLN A 102 -38.12 19.31 -14.55
N THR A 103 -39.06 18.43 -14.19
CA THR A 103 -39.51 18.21 -12.80
C THR A 103 -38.89 16.99 -12.12
N VAL A 104 -38.14 16.15 -12.85
CA VAL A 104 -37.51 14.93 -12.34
C VAL A 104 -36.00 15.04 -12.52
N ARG A 105 -35.21 14.75 -11.47
CA ARG A 105 -33.74 14.78 -11.50
C ARG A 105 -33.21 13.34 -11.51
N SER A 106 -32.17 13.05 -12.29
CA SER A 106 -31.53 11.71 -12.27
C SER A 106 -30.60 11.55 -11.05
N GLU A 107 -30.37 10.30 -10.61
CA GLU A 107 -29.47 9.99 -9.48
C GLU A 107 -28.05 10.49 -9.73
N GLU A 108 -27.51 10.33 -10.94
CA GLU A 108 -26.19 10.84 -11.35
C GLU A 108 -26.12 12.38 -11.38
N GLN A 109 -27.17 13.08 -11.81
CA GLN A 109 -27.22 14.56 -11.72
C GLN A 109 -27.25 15.06 -10.28
N VAL A 110 -27.87 14.31 -9.37
CA VAL A 110 -27.88 14.60 -7.92
C VAL A 110 -26.55 14.23 -7.28
N GLU A 111 -25.91 13.16 -7.74
CA GLU A 111 -24.62 12.68 -7.25
C GLU A 111 -23.47 13.60 -7.68
N LEU A 112 -23.39 13.96 -8.96
CA LEU A 112 -22.34 14.79 -9.56
C LEU A 112 -22.62 16.30 -9.50
N GLN A 113 -23.82 16.72 -9.07
CA GLN A 113 -24.29 18.11 -9.06
C GLN A 113 -24.15 18.85 -10.40
N GLN A 114 -24.34 18.12 -11.51
CA GLN A 114 -24.23 18.64 -12.87
C GLN A 114 -25.60 19.15 -13.35
N PHE A 115 -25.96 20.36 -12.92
CA PHE A 115 -27.17 21.06 -13.37
C PHE A 115 -26.88 21.87 -14.64
N ALA A 116 -27.80 21.82 -15.61
CA ALA A 116 -27.71 22.63 -16.82
C ALA A 116 -27.75 24.12 -16.47
N THR A 117 -26.86 24.90 -17.08
CA THR A 117 -26.91 26.36 -16.96
C THR A 117 -28.13 26.87 -17.74
N PRO A 118 -29.06 27.63 -17.13
CA PRO A 118 -30.20 28.21 -17.86
C PRO A 118 -29.75 29.12 -19.01
N PRO A 119 -30.42 29.14 -20.17
CA PRO A 119 -30.02 29.95 -21.33
C PRO A 119 -29.79 31.44 -21.03
N ARG A 120 -30.69 32.05 -20.24
CA ARG A 120 -30.58 33.46 -19.82
C ARG A 120 -29.35 33.71 -18.96
N LEU A 121 -29.07 32.82 -18.00
CA LEU A 121 -27.92 32.93 -17.12
C LEU A 121 -26.61 32.72 -17.89
N ALA A 122 -26.60 31.76 -18.82
CA ALA A 122 -25.46 31.53 -19.69
C ALA A 122 -25.15 32.74 -20.58
N TRP A 123 -26.20 33.38 -21.14
CA TRP A 123 -26.06 34.59 -21.94
C TRP A 123 -25.57 35.78 -21.10
N LEU A 124 -26.11 35.99 -19.89
CA LEU A 124 -25.65 37.03 -18.97
C LEU A 124 -24.17 36.82 -18.57
N ALA A 125 -23.78 35.59 -18.23
CA ALA A 125 -22.41 35.27 -17.86
C ALA A 125 -21.44 35.50 -19.02
N ALA A 126 -21.81 35.09 -20.24
CA ALA A 126 -21.01 35.36 -21.43
C ALA A 126 -20.94 36.86 -21.76
N ARG A 127 -22.05 37.60 -21.64
CA ARG A 127 -22.09 39.06 -21.83
C ARG A 127 -21.22 39.79 -20.81
N ALA A 128 -21.18 39.34 -19.55
CA ALA A 128 -20.32 39.89 -18.51
C ALA A 128 -18.84 39.51 -18.70
N CYS A 129 -18.57 38.31 -19.22
CA CYS A 129 -17.23 37.84 -19.57
C CYS A 129 -16.65 38.61 -20.77
N VAL A 130 -17.50 39.06 -21.70
CA VAL A 130 -17.12 39.77 -22.94
C VAL A 130 -16.06 38.97 -23.72
N PRO A 131 -16.39 37.77 -24.23
CA PRO A 131 -15.46 37.01 -25.05
C PRO A 131 -15.14 37.78 -26.34
N ALA A 132 -13.86 37.78 -26.71
CA ALA A 132 -13.33 38.49 -27.86
C ALA A 132 -13.01 37.53 -29.02
N SER A 133 -13.16 38.01 -30.26
CA SER A 133 -12.85 37.20 -31.44
C SER A 133 -11.38 36.78 -31.46
N GLY A 134 -11.12 35.50 -31.69
CA GLY A 134 -9.78 34.92 -31.78
C GLY A 134 -9.10 34.57 -30.45
N GLU A 135 -9.65 35.00 -29.31
CA GLU A 135 -9.11 34.64 -28.00
C GLU A 135 -9.46 33.20 -27.61
N LEU A 136 -8.64 32.59 -26.75
CA LEU A 136 -8.92 31.27 -26.21
C LEU A 136 -9.67 31.38 -24.87
N LEU A 137 -10.91 30.88 -24.88
CA LEU A 137 -11.80 30.80 -23.73
C LEU A 137 -11.87 29.36 -23.21
N LEU A 138 -11.66 29.18 -21.91
CA LEU A 138 -11.86 27.90 -21.22
C LEU A 138 -13.23 27.83 -20.56
N GLU A 139 -13.93 26.73 -20.80
CA GLU A 139 -15.05 26.28 -19.98
C GLU A 139 -14.64 24.99 -19.23
N PRO A 140 -14.33 25.06 -17.92
CA PRO A 140 -13.75 23.95 -17.15
C PRO A 140 -14.75 22.83 -16.82
N SER A 141 -16.05 23.10 -17.00
CA SER A 141 -17.15 22.17 -16.73
C SER A 141 -18.24 22.43 -17.76
N ALA A 142 -18.01 21.94 -18.99
CA ALA A 142 -18.71 22.40 -20.19
C ALA A 142 -20.16 21.92 -20.34
N GLY A 143 -20.56 20.86 -19.61
CA GLY A 143 -21.91 20.32 -19.71
C GLY A 143 -22.24 19.94 -21.17
N THR A 144 -23.38 20.41 -21.64
CA THR A 144 -23.84 20.27 -23.03
C THR A 144 -23.43 21.45 -23.93
N GLY A 145 -22.68 22.43 -23.40
CA GLY A 145 -22.13 23.56 -24.16
C GLY A 145 -23.00 24.83 -24.15
N MET A 146 -23.84 25.01 -23.12
CA MET A 146 -24.72 26.19 -23.03
C MET A 146 -23.98 27.51 -22.79
N LEU A 147 -22.83 27.51 -22.11
CA LEU A 147 -21.97 28.69 -22.02
C LEU A 147 -21.10 28.83 -23.29
N ALA A 148 -20.53 27.71 -23.76
CA ALA A 148 -19.73 27.62 -24.97
C ALA A 148 -20.41 28.24 -26.22
N VAL A 149 -21.72 28.07 -26.40
CA VAL A 149 -22.44 28.60 -27.58
C VAL A 149 -22.31 30.12 -27.72
N TRP A 150 -22.27 30.85 -26.61
CA TRP A 150 -22.17 32.31 -26.64
C TRP A 150 -20.74 32.78 -26.94
N ALA A 151 -19.75 32.04 -26.45
CA ALA A 151 -18.35 32.27 -26.78
C ALA A 151 -18.06 31.94 -28.26
N ASP A 152 -18.62 30.85 -28.80
CA ASP A 152 -18.55 30.49 -30.23
C ASP A 152 -19.12 31.63 -31.11
N LYS A 153 -20.30 32.16 -30.75
CA LYS A 153 -20.96 33.26 -31.48
C LYS A 153 -20.23 34.59 -31.38
N ALA A 154 -19.45 34.80 -30.32
CA ALA A 154 -18.54 35.94 -30.20
C ALA A 154 -17.24 35.75 -31.02
N GLY A 155 -17.04 34.58 -31.63
CA GLY A 155 -15.86 34.24 -32.43
C GLY A 155 -14.65 33.85 -31.60
N ALA A 156 -14.82 33.48 -30.32
CA ALA A 156 -13.75 32.97 -29.49
C ALA A 156 -13.36 31.54 -29.88
N ARG A 157 -12.10 31.19 -29.69
CA ARG A 157 -11.61 29.81 -29.74
C ARG A 157 -11.94 29.13 -28.42
N LEU A 158 -12.43 27.90 -28.47
CA LEU A 158 -12.93 27.21 -27.28
C LEU A 158 -11.98 26.12 -26.81
N ALA A 159 -11.73 26.09 -25.50
CA ALA A 159 -11.21 24.96 -24.76
C ALA A 159 -12.31 24.47 -23.81
N LEU A 160 -12.84 23.27 -24.04
CA LEU A 160 -13.99 22.74 -23.30
C LEU A 160 -13.53 21.52 -22.50
N ASN A 161 -13.86 21.47 -21.21
CA ASN A 161 -13.56 20.33 -20.36
C ASN A 161 -14.84 19.71 -19.80
N GLU A 162 -15.06 18.42 -20.06
CA GLU A 162 -16.24 17.69 -19.62
C GLU A 162 -15.89 16.24 -19.24
N ILE A 163 -16.22 15.86 -18.00
CA ILE A 163 -15.90 14.56 -17.41
C ILE A 163 -16.79 13.43 -17.96
N SER A 164 -18.02 13.73 -18.38
CA SER A 164 -18.93 12.76 -18.97
C SER A 164 -18.52 12.45 -20.41
N GLY A 165 -18.14 11.19 -20.66
CA GLY A 165 -17.76 10.72 -22.01
C GLY A 165 -18.82 11.03 -23.08
N LEU A 166 -20.10 10.80 -22.78
CA LEU A 166 -21.21 11.09 -23.69
C LEU A 166 -21.28 12.58 -24.09
N ARG A 167 -21.16 13.49 -23.12
CA ARG A 167 -21.21 14.93 -23.39
C ARG A 167 -19.95 15.43 -24.08
N CYS A 168 -18.78 14.88 -23.73
CA CYS A 168 -17.52 15.12 -24.43
C CYS A 168 -17.63 14.77 -25.94
N ASP A 169 -18.20 13.61 -26.26
CA ASP A 169 -18.45 13.20 -27.65
C ASP A 169 -19.41 14.16 -28.38
N CYS A 170 -20.46 14.62 -27.70
CA CYS A 170 -21.41 15.60 -28.26
C CYS A 170 -20.76 16.97 -28.48
N LEU A 171 -19.97 17.47 -27.52
CA LEU A 171 -19.26 18.75 -27.61
C LEU A 171 -18.26 18.75 -28.76
N THR A 172 -17.53 17.65 -28.96
CA THR A 172 -16.58 17.49 -30.09
C THR A 172 -17.27 17.62 -31.44
N ARG A 173 -18.53 17.19 -31.55
CA ARG A 173 -19.34 17.31 -32.78
C ARG A 173 -19.99 18.69 -32.92
N LEU A 174 -20.48 19.27 -31.83
CA LEU A 174 -21.08 20.60 -31.83
C LEU A 174 -20.03 21.68 -32.12
N PHE A 175 -18.85 21.59 -31.51
CA PHE A 175 -17.78 22.58 -31.64
C PHE A 175 -16.53 21.91 -32.21
N PRO A 176 -16.50 21.59 -33.52
CA PRO A 176 -15.39 20.83 -34.12
C PRO A 176 -14.05 21.59 -34.12
N ALA A 177 -14.09 22.92 -33.95
CA ALA A 177 -12.90 23.76 -33.82
C ALA A 177 -12.40 23.89 -32.36
N ALA A 178 -13.14 23.36 -31.38
CA ALA A 178 -12.78 23.42 -29.97
C ALA A 178 -11.79 22.30 -29.59
N SER A 179 -10.90 22.58 -28.65
CA SER A 179 -10.15 21.53 -27.96
C SER A 179 -10.99 20.99 -26.81
N VAL A 180 -11.30 19.68 -26.81
CA VAL A 180 -12.12 19.04 -25.77
C VAL A 180 -11.26 18.12 -24.90
N SER A 181 -11.36 18.24 -23.57
CA SER A 181 -10.69 17.38 -22.58
C SER A 181 -11.68 16.82 -21.56
N SER A 182 -11.26 15.81 -20.78
CA SER A 182 -12.10 15.12 -19.80
C SER A 182 -11.44 15.00 -18.42
N HIS A 183 -10.77 16.06 -17.98
CA HIS A 183 -10.10 16.12 -16.68
C HIS A 183 -11.09 16.49 -15.57
N ASP A 184 -10.78 16.15 -14.31
CA ASP A 184 -11.47 16.77 -13.17
C ASP A 184 -11.20 18.29 -13.19
N GLY A 185 -12.26 19.08 -13.01
CA GLY A 185 -12.19 20.55 -13.04
C GLY A 185 -11.35 21.14 -11.90
N GLU A 186 -11.13 20.41 -10.81
CA GLU A 186 -10.16 20.79 -9.76
C GLU A 186 -8.71 20.74 -10.25
N LEU A 187 -8.42 19.97 -11.30
CA LEU A 187 -7.06 19.60 -11.75
C LEU A 187 -6.66 20.23 -13.08
N ILE A 188 -7.44 21.18 -13.59
CA ILE A 188 -7.20 21.77 -14.92
C ILE A 188 -5.87 22.52 -14.96
N ASP A 189 -5.46 23.16 -13.86
CA ASP A 189 -4.16 23.84 -13.79
C ASP A 189 -3.00 22.87 -14.07
N GLU A 190 -3.07 21.66 -13.49
CA GLU A 190 -2.03 20.63 -13.63
C GLU A 190 -2.14 19.80 -14.92
N LEU A 191 -3.35 19.46 -15.35
CA LEU A 191 -3.57 18.48 -16.42
C LEU A 191 -3.71 19.10 -17.81
N LEU A 192 -4.11 20.37 -17.91
CA LEU A 192 -4.24 21.03 -19.20
C LEU A 192 -2.85 21.32 -19.78
N ALA A 193 -2.60 20.94 -21.04
CA ALA A 193 -1.28 21.08 -21.67
C ALA A 193 -0.71 22.51 -21.58
N GLY A 194 0.49 22.66 -21.00
CA GLY A 194 1.09 23.96 -20.62
C GLY A 194 1.20 25.01 -21.75
N ALA A 195 1.17 24.60 -23.02
CA ALA A 195 1.17 25.51 -24.17
C ALA A 195 -0.15 26.32 -24.34
N ILE A 196 -1.23 25.91 -23.69
CA ILE A 196 -2.53 26.56 -23.76
C ILE A 196 -2.52 27.82 -22.89
N ARG A 197 -2.52 29.03 -23.48
CA ARG A 197 -2.70 30.28 -22.73
C ARG A 197 -4.16 30.71 -22.83
N LEU A 198 -4.83 30.85 -21.69
CA LEU A 198 -6.24 31.21 -21.60
C LEU A 198 -6.39 32.71 -21.40
N GLN A 199 -7.19 33.38 -22.22
CA GLN A 199 -7.48 34.82 -22.09
C GLN A 199 -8.79 35.08 -21.36
N ALA A 200 -9.71 34.12 -21.43
CA ALA A 200 -10.98 34.17 -20.74
C ALA A 200 -11.32 32.81 -20.12
N VAL A 201 -12.03 32.84 -18.99
CA VAL A 201 -12.69 31.67 -18.40
C VAL A 201 -14.16 32.00 -18.21
N LEU A 202 -15.03 31.09 -18.63
CA LEU A 202 -16.47 31.16 -18.39
C LEU A 202 -16.89 29.84 -17.74
N MET A 203 -17.44 29.88 -16.52
CA MET A 203 -17.64 28.65 -15.76
C MET A 203 -18.90 28.63 -14.88
N ASN A 204 -19.44 27.42 -14.72
CA ASN A 204 -20.46 27.06 -13.74
C ASN A 204 -20.01 25.79 -13.01
N PRO A 205 -19.12 25.88 -12.00
CA PRO A 205 -18.56 24.71 -11.32
C PRO A 205 -19.61 23.97 -10.47
N PRO A 206 -19.42 22.67 -10.19
CA PRO A 206 -20.20 21.96 -9.19
C PRO A 206 -19.98 22.58 -7.80
N TYR A 207 -21.04 22.66 -6.99
CA TYR A 207 -20.99 23.37 -5.70
C TYR A 207 -20.42 22.53 -4.58
N SER A 208 -20.67 21.23 -4.58
CA SER A 208 -20.25 20.35 -3.48
C SER A 208 -19.89 18.93 -3.86
N TRP A 209 -19.43 18.67 -5.09
CA TRP A 209 -18.94 17.34 -5.49
C TRP A 209 -17.74 17.41 -6.45
N SER A 210 -16.68 16.61 -6.20
CA SER A 210 -15.58 16.35 -7.14
C SER A 210 -15.23 14.87 -7.25
N ALA A 211 -14.57 14.47 -8.36
CA ALA A 211 -14.31 13.06 -8.66
C ALA A 211 -13.25 12.45 -7.73
N GLU A 212 -12.27 13.24 -7.28
CA GLU A 212 -11.25 12.78 -6.33
C GLU A 212 -11.76 12.65 -4.89
N ARG A 213 -12.73 13.48 -4.48
CA ARG A 213 -13.04 13.70 -3.04
C ARG A 213 -14.50 13.47 -2.66
N GLY A 214 -15.39 13.23 -3.61
CA GLY A 214 -16.81 13.05 -3.35
C GLY A 214 -17.47 14.36 -2.89
N ARG A 215 -18.35 14.31 -1.87
CA ARG A 215 -19.09 15.49 -1.42
C ARG A 215 -18.24 16.42 -0.53
N ASP A 216 -17.96 17.63 -1.00
CA ASP A 216 -17.20 18.65 -0.27
C ASP A 216 -17.74 20.06 -0.54
N GLY A 217 -18.18 20.78 0.51
CA GLY A 217 -18.69 22.16 0.40
C GLY A 217 -17.72 23.21 -0.16
N ARG A 218 -16.44 22.85 -0.40
CA ARG A 218 -15.42 23.72 -0.99
C ARG A 218 -15.09 23.43 -2.46
N THR A 219 -15.81 22.49 -3.09
CA THR A 219 -15.61 22.08 -4.48
C THR A 219 -15.57 23.28 -5.45
N ALA A 220 -16.56 24.18 -5.39
CA ALA A 220 -16.62 25.34 -6.27
C ALA A 220 -15.37 26.24 -6.14
N ALA A 221 -14.82 26.39 -4.93
CA ALA A 221 -13.63 27.18 -4.69
C ALA A 221 -12.37 26.54 -5.30
N ARG A 222 -12.27 25.20 -5.29
CA ARG A 222 -11.15 24.48 -5.90
C ARG A 222 -11.17 24.54 -7.42
N HIS A 223 -12.34 24.32 -8.04
CA HIS A 223 -12.51 24.51 -9.48
C HIS A 223 -12.18 25.95 -9.90
N LEU A 224 -12.69 26.94 -9.14
CA LEU A 224 -12.41 28.35 -9.40
C LEU A 224 -10.91 28.65 -9.27
N ARG A 225 -10.23 28.11 -8.24
CA ARG A 225 -8.78 28.28 -8.05
C ARG A 225 -7.97 27.66 -9.19
N SER A 226 -8.32 26.45 -9.61
CA SER A 226 -7.65 25.76 -10.71
C SER A 226 -7.75 26.56 -12.02
N ALA A 227 -8.96 27.02 -12.36
CA ALA A 227 -9.19 27.86 -13.53
C ALA A 227 -8.50 29.25 -13.39
N TRP A 228 -8.54 29.85 -12.19
CA TRP A 228 -7.88 31.12 -11.90
C TRP A 228 -6.37 31.04 -12.05
N ASN A 229 -5.74 29.96 -11.59
CA ASN A 229 -4.30 29.78 -11.71
C ASN A 229 -3.88 29.72 -13.17
N ARG A 230 -4.67 29.03 -14.00
CA ARG A 230 -4.46 28.81 -15.42
C ARG A 230 -4.72 30.01 -16.31
N LEU A 231 -5.58 30.93 -15.88
CA LEU A 231 -5.88 32.18 -16.58
C LEU A 231 -4.60 33.03 -16.78
N ALA A 232 -4.36 33.56 -17.98
CA ALA A 232 -3.21 34.42 -18.23
C ALA A 232 -3.34 35.75 -17.45
N PRO A 233 -2.22 36.40 -17.07
CA PRO A 233 -2.24 37.77 -16.56
C PRO A 233 -3.00 38.70 -17.52
N GLY A 234 -3.88 39.56 -16.99
CA GLY A 234 -4.79 40.40 -17.78
C GLY A 234 -6.02 39.69 -18.35
N GLY A 235 -6.17 38.39 -18.12
CA GLY A 235 -7.38 37.65 -18.51
C GLY A 235 -8.57 37.93 -17.59
N ARG A 236 -9.77 37.60 -18.07
CA ARG A 236 -11.05 37.78 -17.35
C ARG A 236 -11.69 36.42 -17.04
N LEU A 237 -12.20 36.26 -15.83
CA LEU A 237 -12.96 35.09 -15.40
C LEU A 237 -14.39 35.50 -15.07
N ALA A 238 -15.38 34.80 -15.60
CA ALA A 238 -16.78 34.89 -15.20
C ALA A 238 -17.25 33.54 -14.63
N ALA A 239 -17.73 33.55 -13.39
CA ALA A 239 -18.19 32.35 -12.69
C ALA A 239 -19.60 32.50 -12.12
N ILE A 240 -20.40 31.45 -12.27
CA ILE A 240 -21.69 31.27 -11.61
C ILE A 240 -21.45 30.44 -10.34
N LEU A 241 -21.65 31.05 -9.18
CA LEU A 241 -21.31 30.49 -7.86
C LEU A 241 -22.54 30.51 -6.94
N PRO A 242 -22.55 29.75 -5.82
CA PRO A 242 -23.60 29.88 -4.83
C PRO A 242 -23.49 31.20 -4.06
N GLU A 243 -24.61 31.71 -3.54
CA GLU A 243 -24.63 32.94 -2.72
C GLU A 243 -23.65 32.87 -1.53
N TRP A 244 -23.53 31.71 -0.90
CA TRP A 244 -22.65 31.47 0.27
C TRP A 244 -21.17 31.29 -0.07
N PHE A 245 -20.74 31.59 -1.30
CA PHE A 245 -19.33 31.51 -1.68
C PHE A 245 -18.46 32.54 -0.94
N ASP A 246 -17.43 32.06 -0.23
CA ASP A 246 -16.44 32.89 0.51
C ASP A 246 -15.44 33.56 -0.45
N LEU A 247 -15.89 34.65 -1.08
CA LEU A 247 -15.05 35.47 -1.96
C LEU A 247 -13.86 36.13 -1.22
N PRO A 248 -14.04 36.75 -0.04
CA PRO A 248 -12.92 37.37 0.68
C PRO A 248 -11.82 36.37 1.02
N GLY A 249 -12.17 35.18 1.51
CA GLY A 249 -11.20 34.14 1.79
C GLY A 249 -10.54 33.56 0.54
N PHE A 250 -11.29 33.43 -0.57
CA PHE A 250 -10.70 33.03 -1.86
C PHE A 250 -9.62 34.02 -2.31
N LEU A 251 -9.90 35.32 -2.25
CA LEU A 251 -8.95 36.37 -2.65
C LEU A 251 -7.73 36.43 -1.73
N ALA A 252 -7.91 36.34 -0.41
CA ALA A 252 -6.81 36.33 0.56
C ALA A 252 -5.84 35.15 0.35
N ARG A 253 -6.35 34.01 -0.13
CA ARG A 253 -5.55 32.81 -0.45
C ARG A 253 -4.98 32.82 -1.86
N SER A 254 -5.38 33.76 -2.71
CA SER A 254 -4.90 33.84 -4.10
C SER A 254 -3.60 34.66 -4.15
N ALA A 255 -2.50 34.04 -4.57
CA ALA A 255 -1.17 34.68 -4.66
C ALA A 255 -1.03 35.68 -5.83
N LYS A 256 -2.10 35.89 -6.62
CA LYS A 256 -2.07 36.66 -7.87
C LYS A 256 -3.05 37.85 -7.76
N PRO A 257 -2.72 39.01 -8.34
CA PRO A 257 -3.57 40.19 -8.26
C PRO A 257 -4.93 39.95 -8.93
N ALA A 258 -5.98 40.44 -8.29
CA ALA A 258 -7.37 40.23 -8.69
C ALA A 258 -8.18 41.53 -8.53
N ALA A 259 -8.84 41.96 -9.60
CA ALA A 259 -9.77 43.08 -9.60
C ALA A 259 -11.19 42.55 -9.80
N ILE A 260 -12.04 42.65 -8.78
CA ILE A 260 -13.47 42.31 -8.92
C ILE A 260 -14.12 43.38 -9.80
N ARG A 261 -14.84 42.95 -10.83
CA ARG A 261 -15.56 43.82 -11.78
C ARG A 261 -17.07 43.77 -11.61
N LEU A 262 -17.59 42.60 -11.31
CA LEU A 262 -19.01 42.36 -11.09
C LEU A 262 -19.18 41.41 -9.93
N ASP A 263 -20.08 41.73 -9.01
CA ASP A 263 -20.55 40.86 -7.94
C ASP A 263 -22.07 40.98 -7.82
N LEU A 264 -22.78 40.11 -8.55
CA LEU A 264 -24.21 40.22 -8.76
C LEU A 264 -24.95 39.02 -8.16
N ILE A 265 -25.84 39.28 -7.21
CA ILE A 265 -26.73 38.27 -6.64
C ILE A 265 -28.01 38.21 -7.49
N ILE A 266 -28.33 37.02 -7.99
CA ILE A 266 -29.49 36.76 -8.84
C ILE A 266 -30.52 35.95 -8.04
N GLU A 267 -31.61 36.60 -7.66
CA GLU A 267 -32.67 36.01 -6.85
C GLU A 267 -33.79 35.46 -7.70
N ARG A 268 -34.15 34.18 -7.53
CA ARG A 268 -35.38 33.57 -8.09
C ARG A 268 -35.63 33.80 -9.60
N GLY A 269 -34.68 34.34 -10.36
CA GLY A 269 -34.87 34.82 -11.73
C GLY A 269 -35.01 33.70 -12.76
N PHE A 270 -34.70 32.44 -12.38
CA PHE A 270 -34.74 31.28 -13.27
C PHE A 270 -35.51 30.10 -12.66
N VAL A 271 -36.49 30.37 -11.80
CA VAL A 271 -37.36 29.35 -11.19
C VAL A 271 -38.11 28.52 -12.25
N THR A 272 -38.43 29.12 -13.41
CA THR A 272 -39.02 28.42 -14.56
C THR A 272 -38.09 27.37 -15.20
N HIS A 273 -36.78 27.45 -14.95
CA HIS A 273 -35.75 26.53 -15.43
C HIS A 273 -35.29 25.51 -14.36
N GLY A 274 -36.08 25.29 -13.30
CA GLY A 274 -35.91 24.16 -12.38
C GLY A 274 -34.96 24.40 -11.19
N THR A 275 -34.47 25.63 -10.99
CA THR A 275 -33.60 26.00 -9.87
C THR A 275 -34.17 27.18 -9.07
N SER A 276 -34.45 26.97 -7.77
CA SER A 276 -34.87 28.02 -6.83
C SER A 276 -33.70 28.58 -6.00
N ILE A 277 -32.47 28.21 -6.34
CA ILE A 277 -31.25 28.57 -5.60
C ILE A 277 -30.84 29.98 -6.01
N THR A 278 -30.62 30.86 -5.03
CA THR A 278 -29.99 32.16 -5.27
C THR A 278 -28.55 31.95 -5.74
N THR A 279 -28.22 32.52 -6.90
CA THR A 279 -26.89 32.38 -7.52
C THR A 279 -26.16 33.71 -7.53
N ARG A 280 -24.83 33.65 -7.56
CA ARG A 280 -23.93 34.79 -7.61
C ARG A 280 -23.17 34.74 -8.93
N LEU A 281 -23.31 35.77 -9.77
CA LEU A 281 -22.50 35.97 -10.96
C LEU A 281 -21.32 36.87 -10.62
N LEU A 282 -20.12 36.32 -10.72
CA LEU A 282 -18.88 36.97 -10.35
C LEU A 282 -18.00 37.18 -11.59
N VAL A 283 -17.46 38.39 -11.78
CA VAL A 283 -16.46 38.69 -12.81
C VAL A 283 -15.19 39.24 -12.16
N ILE A 284 -14.06 38.60 -12.47
CA ILE A 284 -12.75 38.94 -11.91
C ILE A 284 -11.74 39.12 -13.05
N ASP A 285 -11.02 40.24 -13.05
CA ASP A 285 -9.86 40.44 -13.90
C ASP A 285 -8.58 40.08 -13.15
N LYS A 286 -7.66 39.37 -13.82
CA LYS A 286 -6.34 39.02 -13.29
C LYS A 286 -5.34 40.17 -13.46
N LEU A 287 -5.66 41.29 -12.82
CA LEU A 287 -4.97 42.57 -12.90
C LEU A 287 -4.78 43.15 -11.50
N ASP A 288 -3.67 43.86 -11.32
CA ASP A 288 -3.36 44.60 -10.09
C ASP A 288 -3.89 46.02 -10.18
N VAL A 289 -5.22 46.16 -10.15
CA VAL A 289 -5.90 47.46 -10.25
C VAL A 289 -7.04 47.49 -9.25
N THR A 290 -7.05 48.52 -8.40
CA THR A 290 -8.21 48.83 -7.56
C THR A 290 -9.33 49.38 -8.44
N SER A 291 -10.46 48.68 -8.52
CA SER A 291 -11.68 49.19 -9.14
C SER A 291 -12.88 48.95 -8.25
N GLU A 292 -13.80 49.92 -8.21
CA GLU A 292 -15.11 49.71 -7.60
C GLU A 292 -15.90 48.69 -8.44
N PRO A 293 -16.25 47.51 -7.88
CA PRO A 293 -17.02 46.51 -8.62
C PRO A 293 -18.46 46.98 -8.79
N VAL A 294 -19.10 46.60 -9.89
CA VAL A 294 -20.55 46.70 -10.00
C VAL A 294 -21.15 45.66 -9.07
N THR A 295 -21.85 46.09 -8.03
CA THR A 295 -22.53 45.21 -7.08
C THR A 295 -24.02 45.39 -7.16
N GLY A 296 -24.79 44.32 -7.06
CA GLY A 296 -26.25 44.43 -7.07
C GLY A 296 -26.96 43.14 -6.67
N ARG A 297 -28.26 43.27 -6.46
CA ARG A 297 -29.18 42.16 -6.18
C ARG A 297 -30.45 42.39 -6.99
N ALA A 298 -30.72 41.51 -7.94
CA ALA A 298 -31.84 41.68 -8.87
C ALA A 298 -32.45 40.33 -9.25
N SER A 299 -33.71 40.39 -9.71
CA SER A 299 -34.45 39.24 -10.23
C SER A 299 -34.99 39.48 -11.64
N ASP A 300 -35.16 40.75 -12.03
CA ASP A 300 -35.63 41.15 -13.35
C ASP A 300 -34.52 41.06 -14.40
N PHE A 301 -34.84 40.51 -15.58
CA PHE A 301 -33.85 40.29 -16.64
C PHE A 301 -33.28 41.58 -17.21
N HIS A 302 -34.08 42.64 -17.34
CA HIS A 302 -33.60 43.93 -17.86
C HIS A 302 -32.71 44.65 -16.86
N GLU A 303 -33.05 44.59 -15.57
CA GLU A 303 -32.22 45.11 -14.47
C GLU A 303 -30.87 44.39 -14.41
N LEU A 304 -30.87 43.05 -14.49
CA LEU A 304 -29.64 42.25 -14.55
C LEU A 304 -28.76 42.63 -15.76
N CYS A 305 -29.38 42.87 -16.92
CA CYS A 305 -28.65 43.33 -18.11
C CYS A 305 -28.02 44.72 -17.89
N ALA A 306 -28.74 45.65 -17.26
CA ALA A 306 -28.21 46.99 -16.99
C ALA A 306 -26.99 46.96 -16.05
N LEU A 307 -27.01 46.09 -15.03
CA LEU A 307 -25.88 45.87 -14.13
C LEU A 307 -24.69 45.21 -14.85
N VAL A 308 -24.94 44.24 -15.73
CA VAL A 308 -23.89 43.61 -16.55
C VAL A 308 -23.30 44.61 -17.55
N ASP A 309 -24.11 45.49 -18.14
CA ASP A 309 -23.66 46.50 -19.11
C ASP A 309 -22.84 47.63 -18.47
N ALA A 310 -22.98 47.83 -17.15
CA ALA A 310 -22.17 48.77 -16.38
C ALA A 310 -20.74 48.26 -16.10
N VAL A 311 -20.44 46.99 -16.40
CA VAL A 311 -19.11 46.40 -16.19
C VAL A 311 -18.11 46.99 -17.17
N ALA A 312 -16.96 47.47 -16.64
CA ALA A 312 -15.91 48.06 -17.46
C ALA A 312 -15.41 47.11 -18.57
N ALA A 313 -15.19 47.69 -19.76
CA ALA A 313 -14.63 47.00 -20.92
C ALA A 313 -13.25 46.38 -20.61
N ARG A 314 -12.92 45.28 -21.29
CA ARG A 314 -11.64 44.57 -21.10
C ARG A 314 -10.48 45.40 -21.65
N SER A 315 -9.42 45.55 -20.87
CA SER A 315 -8.13 46.01 -21.36
C SER A 315 -7.52 44.94 -22.26
N SER A 316 -7.19 45.25 -23.51
CA SER A 316 -6.61 44.27 -24.44
C SER A 316 -5.22 43.83 -23.97
N PRO A 317 -4.95 42.53 -23.75
CA PRO A 317 -3.60 42.08 -23.47
C PRO A 317 -2.73 42.15 -24.75
N PRO A 318 -1.40 42.36 -24.63
CA PRO A 318 -0.50 42.35 -25.77
C PRO A 318 -0.51 40.98 -26.45
N SER A 319 -0.68 40.99 -27.77
CA SER A 319 -0.65 39.81 -28.63
C SER A 319 0.74 39.18 -28.65
N LEU A 320 0.87 37.98 -28.07
CA LEU A 320 2.09 37.17 -28.19
C LEU A 320 1.73 35.83 -28.85
N THR A 321 2.25 35.64 -30.05
CA THR A 321 2.19 34.43 -30.86
C THR A 321 2.83 33.25 -30.13
N ALA A 322 2.05 32.20 -29.84
CA ALA A 322 2.57 30.93 -29.32
C ALA A 322 2.50 29.84 -30.40
N THR A 323 3.65 29.29 -30.74
CA THR A 323 3.86 28.15 -31.63
C THR A 323 3.58 26.83 -30.89
N LEU A 324 2.83 25.91 -31.51
CA LEU A 324 2.51 24.59 -30.94
C LEU A 324 3.64 23.57 -31.25
N PRO A 325 4.07 22.72 -30.30
CA PRO A 325 4.89 21.54 -30.61
C PRO A 325 4.02 20.36 -31.08
N ARG A 326 4.56 19.57 -32.01
CA ARG A 326 3.94 18.36 -32.57
C ARG A 326 4.02 17.16 -31.59
N PRO A 327 3.06 16.21 -31.63
CA PRO A 327 3.11 15.00 -30.81
C PRO A 327 4.07 13.95 -31.40
N LEU A 328 4.83 13.28 -30.54
CA LEU A 328 5.60 12.07 -30.88
C LEU A 328 4.68 10.83 -30.80
N LYS A 329 4.81 9.93 -31.79
CA LYS A 329 4.09 8.66 -31.87
C LYS A 329 4.81 7.59 -31.04
N VAL A 330 4.07 6.88 -30.20
CA VAL A 330 4.52 5.63 -29.55
C VAL A 330 4.05 4.45 -30.41
N ILE A 331 4.95 3.51 -30.71
CA ILE A 331 4.66 2.24 -31.39
C ILE A 331 4.59 1.13 -30.32
N PRO A 332 3.62 0.19 -30.36
CA PRO A 332 3.60 -0.96 -29.48
C PRO A 332 4.32 -2.15 -30.14
N LEU A 333 5.15 -2.88 -29.39
CA LEU A 333 5.50 -4.25 -29.75
C LEU A 333 5.43 -5.17 -28.52
N LEU A 334 4.45 -6.07 -28.56
CA LEU A 334 4.36 -7.27 -27.73
C LEU A 334 5.27 -8.37 -28.28
N ARG A 335 5.85 -9.19 -27.40
CA ARG A 335 5.78 -10.67 -27.45
C ARG A 335 6.23 -11.31 -26.12
N PRO A 336 5.59 -12.42 -25.68
CA PRO A 336 5.98 -13.13 -24.46
C PRO A 336 7.07 -14.17 -24.74
N SER A 337 8.11 -14.24 -23.89
CA SER A 337 9.12 -15.31 -23.93
C SER A 337 8.72 -16.50 -23.05
N ALA A 338 9.26 -17.66 -23.43
CA ALA A 338 8.87 -19.00 -23.04
C ALA A 338 9.22 -19.39 -21.60
N ARG A 339 8.46 -20.37 -21.08
CA ARG A 339 8.71 -21.06 -19.80
C ARG A 339 10.03 -21.84 -19.84
N PRO A 340 10.83 -21.86 -18.76
CA PRO A 340 11.97 -22.77 -18.64
C PRO A 340 11.52 -24.21 -18.34
N MET A 341 12.20 -25.18 -18.98
CA MET A 341 12.13 -26.61 -18.64
C MET A 341 13.08 -26.92 -17.47
N PRO A 342 12.74 -27.85 -16.57
CA PRO A 342 13.65 -28.27 -15.50
C PRO A 342 14.71 -29.26 -16.00
N LEU A 343 15.96 -29.06 -15.55
CA LEU A 343 17.04 -30.05 -15.65
C LEU A 343 16.70 -31.27 -14.77
N ALA A 344 17.06 -32.46 -15.25
CA ALA A 344 16.85 -33.73 -14.56
C ALA A 344 17.66 -33.81 -13.26
N ALA A 345 17.01 -34.25 -12.18
CA ALA A 345 17.64 -34.55 -10.90
C ALA A 345 18.43 -35.87 -10.99
N ASN A 346 19.65 -35.89 -10.42
CA ASN A 346 20.41 -37.10 -10.17
C ASN A 346 19.66 -38.02 -9.19
N PRO A 347 19.35 -39.28 -9.54
CA PRO A 347 18.80 -40.24 -8.60
C PRO A 347 19.96 -40.90 -7.83
N GLY A 348 20.14 -40.55 -6.56
CA GLY A 348 21.25 -41.08 -5.78
C GLY A 348 21.09 -40.97 -4.27
N SER A 349 19.91 -41.25 -3.72
CA SER A 349 19.79 -41.53 -2.29
C SER A 349 19.89 -43.04 -2.07
N ARG A 350 21.06 -43.49 -1.62
CA ARG A 350 21.24 -44.84 -1.09
C ARG A 350 20.36 -44.98 0.15
N SER A 351 19.35 -45.84 0.09
CA SER A 351 18.56 -46.20 1.27
C SER A 351 19.45 -46.95 2.27
N ALA A 352 20.07 -46.22 3.17
CA ALA A 352 20.67 -46.79 4.37
C ALA A 352 19.53 -47.24 5.30
N ALA A 353 19.71 -48.38 5.97
CA ALA A 353 18.74 -48.86 6.94
C ALA A 353 18.58 -47.85 8.09
N THR A 354 17.34 -47.41 8.34
CA THR A 354 16.99 -46.61 9.51
C THR A 354 17.11 -47.46 10.77
N ALA A 355 17.83 -46.97 11.78
CA ALA A 355 18.04 -47.65 13.05
C ALA A 355 17.74 -46.73 14.24
N PRO A 356 17.40 -47.29 15.42
CA PRO A 356 17.37 -46.53 16.66
C PRO A 356 18.74 -45.91 16.96
N VAL A 357 18.77 -44.65 17.41
CA VAL A 357 19.99 -43.97 17.83
C VAL A 357 20.45 -44.57 19.16
N ALA A 358 21.56 -45.31 19.14
CA ALA A 358 22.13 -45.89 20.35
C ALA A 358 22.73 -44.79 21.25
N PHE A 359 22.30 -44.74 22.51
CA PHE A 359 22.93 -43.96 23.57
C PHE A 359 22.83 -44.71 24.90
N SER A 360 23.76 -44.46 25.81
CA SER A 360 23.75 -45.00 27.17
C SER A 360 23.56 -43.87 28.18
N ALA A 361 22.67 -44.07 29.15
CA ALA A 361 22.52 -43.17 30.28
C ALA A 361 23.74 -43.24 31.21
N LEU A 362 24.17 -42.08 31.69
CA LEU A 362 25.19 -41.97 32.73
C LEU A 362 24.49 -41.92 34.09
N GLU A 363 24.75 -42.92 34.94
CA GLU A 363 24.21 -42.96 36.31
C GLU A 363 24.67 -41.74 37.12
N VAL A 364 25.97 -41.43 37.03
CA VAL A 364 26.56 -40.21 37.57
C VAL A 364 26.74 -39.21 36.43
N PRO A 365 26.25 -37.96 36.56
CA PRO A 365 26.49 -36.92 35.57
C PRO A 365 27.98 -36.75 35.29
N ALA A 366 28.30 -36.45 34.05
CA ALA A 366 29.69 -36.27 33.64
C ALA A 366 30.32 -35.07 34.38
N VAL A 367 31.47 -35.27 35.04
CA VAL A 367 32.35 -34.26 35.70
C VAL A 367 32.37 -32.85 35.06
N THR A 368 31.78 -31.84 35.69
CA THR A 368 31.76 -30.46 35.16
C THR A 368 33.16 -29.99 34.71
N PRO A 369 33.32 -29.51 33.46
CA PRO A 369 34.59 -28.98 32.97
C PRO A 369 35.07 -27.75 33.76
N GLU A 370 36.34 -27.40 33.61
CA GLU A 370 36.89 -26.19 34.22
C GLU A 370 36.25 -24.93 33.61
N GLN A 371 35.93 -23.97 34.49
CA GLN A 371 35.34 -22.69 34.10
C GLN A 371 36.37 -21.78 33.43
N VAL A 372 35.99 -21.22 32.28
CA VAL A 372 36.77 -20.21 31.57
C VAL A 372 35.91 -18.95 31.42
N GLY A 373 36.23 -17.91 32.19
CA GLY A 373 35.41 -16.70 32.26
C GLY A 373 34.00 -16.98 32.78
N HIS A 374 32.97 -16.64 32.00
CA HIS A 374 31.56 -16.89 32.33
C HIS A 374 30.99 -18.19 31.70
N TYR A 375 31.85 -19.01 31.10
CA TYR A 375 31.46 -20.15 30.28
C TYR A 375 32.13 -21.46 30.74
N LEU A 376 31.48 -22.57 30.42
CA LEU A 376 31.96 -23.93 30.58
C LEU A 376 32.04 -24.59 29.18
N PRO A 377 33.15 -25.26 28.82
CA PRO A 377 33.20 -26.13 27.64
C PRO A 377 32.03 -27.12 27.64
N TYR A 378 31.29 -27.18 26.54
CA TYR A 378 30.07 -27.97 26.48
C TYR A 378 30.36 -29.44 26.21
N ARG A 379 29.60 -30.32 26.86
CA ARG A 379 29.47 -31.73 26.52
C ARG A 379 28.14 -32.30 27.01
N PRO A 380 27.65 -33.39 26.40
CA PRO A 380 26.52 -34.13 26.95
C PRO A 380 26.79 -34.56 28.41
N SER A 381 25.89 -34.22 29.33
CA SER A 381 26.10 -34.42 30.77
C SER A 381 25.50 -35.73 31.31
N ARG A 382 24.46 -36.27 30.66
CA ARG A 382 23.72 -37.46 31.12
C ARG A 382 23.70 -38.63 30.17
N ILE A 383 24.20 -38.46 28.96
CA ILE A 383 24.19 -39.50 27.94
C ILE A 383 25.56 -39.60 27.27
N ALA A 384 25.94 -40.81 26.90
CA ALA A 384 27.04 -41.05 25.97
C ALA A 384 26.45 -41.62 24.67
N ILE A 385 26.89 -41.09 23.53
CA ILE A 385 26.40 -41.46 22.19
C ILE A 385 27.56 -42.12 21.45
N PRO A 386 27.64 -43.46 21.41
CA PRO A 386 28.73 -44.16 20.77
C PRO A 386 28.85 -43.80 19.28
N GLY A 387 30.08 -43.54 18.82
CA GLY A 387 30.36 -43.22 17.42
C GLY A 387 30.01 -41.80 16.98
N ALA A 388 29.41 -40.97 17.85
CA ALA A 388 29.13 -39.58 17.51
C ALA A 388 30.41 -38.72 17.53
N ALA A 389 30.62 -37.95 16.46
CA ALA A 389 31.72 -36.99 16.39
C ALA A 389 31.48 -35.77 17.29
N ASN A 390 32.57 -35.14 17.75
CA ASN A 390 32.49 -33.84 18.42
C ASN A 390 31.97 -32.77 17.45
N HIS A 391 31.39 -31.69 17.99
CA HIS A 391 30.98 -30.56 17.15
C HIS A 391 32.24 -29.92 16.50
N PRO A 392 32.22 -29.58 15.19
CA PRO A 392 33.39 -29.07 14.48
C PRO A 392 34.03 -27.85 15.12
N THR A 393 33.19 -26.95 15.64
CA THR A 393 33.62 -25.80 16.46
C THR A 393 33.34 -26.10 17.93
N PRO A 394 34.29 -25.87 18.86
CA PRO A 394 34.04 -26.06 20.29
C PRO A 394 32.83 -25.26 20.76
N LEU A 395 31.93 -25.93 21.49
CA LEU A 395 30.75 -25.32 22.06
C LEU A 395 30.98 -25.00 23.54
N VAL A 396 30.27 -24.01 24.05
CA VAL A 396 30.23 -23.63 25.46
C VAL A 396 28.80 -23.43 25.93
N GLU A 397 28.58 -23.57 27.23
CA GLU A 397 27.35 -23.12 27.91
C GLU A 397 27.69 -22.17 29.05
N SER A 398 26.72 -21.40 29.55
CA SER A 398 26.95 -20.53 30.72
C SER A 398 27.15 -21.36 31.99
N VAL A 399 27.89 -20.81 32.96
CA VAL A 399 28.09 -21.46 34.27
C VAL A 399 26.76 -21.79 34.95
N ALA A 400 25.78 -20.88 34.82
CA ALA A 400 24.42 -21.08 35.30
C ALA A 400 23.77 -22.35 34.74
N MET A 401 23.82 -22.53 33.41
CA MET A 401 23.27 -23.69 32.73
C MET A 401 24.04 -24.96 33.07
N GLY A 402 25.38 -24.92 33.11
CA GLY A 402 26.21 -26.08 33.44
C GLY A 402 26.14 -26.52 34.92
N SER A 403 25.63 -25.67 35.81
CA SER A 403 25.43 -26.00 37.24
C SER A 403 24.34 -27.06 37.48
N ILE A 404 23.47 -27.29 36.49
CA ILE A 404 22.37 -28.24 36.58
C ILE A 404 22.45 -29.24 35.43
N SER A 405 22.21 -30.51 35.74
CA SER A 405 22.17 -31.57 34.75
C SER A 405 20.75 -31.75 34.21
N ALA A 406 20.66 -32.07 32.93
CA ALA A 406 19.41 -32.53 32.32
C ALA A 406 18.96 -33.88 32.95
N PRO A 407 17.73 -34.35 32.72
CA PRO A 407 17.30 -35.67 33.16
C PRO A 407 17.85 -36.75 32.23
N VAL A 408 17.75 -38.02 32.63
CA VAL A 408 18.01 -39.13 31.69
C VAL A 408 16.86 -39.18 30.68
N PRO A 409 17.13 -39.07 29.37
CA PRO A 409 16.08 -39.13 28.36
C PRO A 409 15.49 -40.55 28.28
N ALA A 410 14.17 -40.63 28.12
CA ALA A 410 13.43 -41.89 28.11
C ALA A 410 13.11 -42.41 26.70
N ALA A 411 13.11 -41.52 25.69
CA ALA A 411 12.74 -41.89 24.32
C ALA A 411 13.97 -42.06 23.43
N VAL A 412 13.91 -43.03 22.53
CA VAL A 412 14.98 -43.34 21.57
C VAL A 412 14.56 -42.89 20.16
N PRO A 413 15.21 -41.88 19.56
CA PRO A 413 14.90 -41.46 18.20
C PRO A 413 15.41 -42.48 17.17
N LYS A 414 14.95 -42.36 15.92
CA LYS A 414 15.40 -43.15 14.78
C LYS A 414 16.03 -42.25 13.72
N LEU A 415 17.20 -42.64 13.21
CA LEU A 415 17.88 -41.96 12.12
C LEU A 415 18.44 -42.99 11.12
N PRO A 416 18.68 -42.60 9.86
CA PRO A 416 19.53 -43.38 8.96
C PRO A 416 20.93 -43.57 9.56
N GLY A 417 21.42 -44.81 9.63
CA GLY A 417 22.66 -45.13 10.37
C GLY A 417 23.92 -44.39 9.89
N HIS A 418 23.98 -44.01 8.61
CA HIS A 418 25.11 -43.29 8.04
C HIS A 418 25.29 -41.88 8.63
N LEU A 419 24.22 -41.23 9.12
CA LEU A 419 24.31 -39.86 9.64
C LEU A 419 25.23 -39.74 10.86
N ILE A 420 25.27 -40.78 11.71
CA ILE A 420 26.16 -40.85 12.86
C ILE A 420 27.54 -41.33 12.44
N ALA A 421 27.60 -42.41 11.64
CA ALA A 421 28.85 -43.03 11.21
C ALA A 421 29.75 -42.10 10.38
N GLU A 422 29.16 -41.23 9.56
CA GLU A 422 29.85 -40.24 8.73
C GLU A 422 30.04 -38.89 9.46
N GLY A 423 29.54 -38.75 10.69
CA GLY A 423 29.67 -37.52 11.48
C GLY A 423 28.89 -36.32 10.93
N LEU A 424 27.81 -36.56 10.19
CA LEU A 424 26.95 -35.49 9.61
C LEU A 424 26.18 -34.73 10.69
N LEU A 425 25.90 -35.39 11.82
CA LEU A 425 25.42 -34.77 13.06
C LEU A 425 26.44 -34.98 14.18
N SER A 426 26.77 -33.90 14.89
CA SER A 426 27.65 -34.00 16.05
C SER A 426 26.92 -34.54 17.29
N ALA A 427 27.66 -35.00 18.29
CA ALA A 427 27.10 -35.46 19.57
C ALA A 427 26.16 -34.43 20.22
N ALA A 428 26.51 -33.15 20.16
CA ALA A 428 25.67 -32.06 20.67
C ALA A 428 24.35 -31.92 19.87
N GLN A 429 24.40 -32.08 18.55
CA GLN A 429 23.20 -32.00 17.69
C GLN A 429 22.30 -33.23 17.87
N ILE A 430 22.88 -34.42 18.03
CA ILE A 430 22.14 -35.66 18.32
C ILE A 430 21.51 -35.59 19.72
N GLU A 431 22.20 -35.01 20.70
CA GLU A 431 21.64 -34.78 22.04
C GLU A 431 20.36 -33.92 21.99
N THR A 432 20.33 -32.87 21.16
CA THR A 432 19.11 -32.07 20.94
C THR A 432 17.97 -32.93 20.43
N LEU A 433 18.22 -33.80 19.44
CA LEU A 433 17.21 -34.71 18.93
C LEU A 433 16.66 -35.64 20.03
N ILE A 434 17.55 -36.24 20.83
CA ILE A 434 17.18 -37.17 21.90
C ILE A 434 16.28 -36.48 22.94
N TYR A 435 16.65 -35.27 23.36
CA TYR A 435 15.84 -34.52 24.33
C TYR A 435 14.54 -33.98 23.74
N ALA A 436 14.54 -33.51 22.49
CA ALA A 436 13.32 -33.08 21.81
C ALA A 436 12.31 -34.23 21.69
N VAL A 437 12.76 -35.42 21.26
CA VAL A 437 11.89 -36.61 21.15
C VAL A 437 11.42 -37.08 22.53
N SER A 438 12.27 -37.00 23.55
CA SER A 438 11.88 -37.30 24.93
C SER A 438 10.85 -36.32 25.49
N ALA A 439 10.94 -35.03 25.13
CA ALA A 439 9.93 -34.04 25.46
C ALA A 439 8.61 -34.32 24.74
N HIS A 440 8.66 -34.58 23.43
CA HIS A 440 7.48 -34.88 22.60
C HIS A 440 6.80 -36.22 22.94
N ALA A 441 7.44 -37.08 23.73
CA ALA A 441 6.83 -38.30 24.26
C ALA A 441 5.93 -38.05 25.48
N ARG A 442 5.97 -36.84 26.06
CA ARG A 442 5.19 -36.45 27.23
C ARG A 442 4.05 -35.51 26.84
N ASP A 443 3.03 -35.47 27.68
CA ASP A 443 1.94 -34.50 27.61
C ASP A 443 2.06 -33.49 28.76
N LEU A 444 1.51 -32.28 28.57
CA LEU A 444 1.27 -31.31 29.63
C LEU A 444 0.39 -31.95 30.70
N GLN A 445 0.60 -31.57 31.96
CA GLN A 445 -0.22 -32.09 33.07
C GLN A 445 -1.66 -31.58 32.95
N GLY A 446 -2.62 -32.51 32.93
CA GLY A 446 -4.05 -32.21 32.81
C GLY A 446 -4.58 -32.18 31.36
N HIS A 447 -5.85 -31.78 31.24
CA HIS A 447 -6.56 -31.65 29.97
C HIS A 447 -6.90 -30.18 29.71
N PHE A 448 -6.88 -29.79 28.44
CA PHE A 448 -7.03 -28.40 28.05
C PHE A 448 -7.96 -28.23 26.85
N MET A 449 -8.59 -27.07 26.76
CA MET A 449 -9.41 -26.67 25.62
C MET A 449 -8.97 -25.29 25.12
N PRO A 450 -8.93 -25.06 23.79
CA PRO A 450 -8.64 -23.74 23.26
C PRO A 450 -9.86 -22.81 23.43
N GLU A 451 -9.65 -21.62 23.99
CA GLU A 451 -10.60 -20.52 24.05
C GLU A 451 -10.22 -19.39 23.08
N ASP A 452 -11.16 -18.47 22.84
CA ASP A 452 -10.97 -17.30 21.96
C ASP A 452 -10.34 -17.69 20.60
N LYS A 453 -10.94 -18.67 19.93
CA LYS A 453 -10.46 -19.20 18.64
C LYS A 453 -9.00 -19.70 18.68
N GLY A 454 -8.55 -20.21 19.83
CA GLY A 454 -7.21 -20.75 20.06
C GLY A 454 -6.20 -19.76 20.63
N CYS A 455 -6.58 -18.52 20.94
CA CYS A 455 -5.66 -17.54 21.51
C CYS A 455 -5.19 -17.92 22.93
N ILE A 456 -6.03 -18.65 23.68
CA ILE A 456 -5.78 -19.04 25.06
C ILE A 456 -6.01 -20.55 25.19
N LEU A 457 -5.17 -21.21 25.99
CA LEU A 457 -5.33 -22.61 26.35
C LEU A 457 -5.74 -22.69 27.82
N VAL A 458 -6.95 -23.18 28.10
CA VAL A 458 -7.51 -23.23 29.46
C VAL A 458 -7.66 -24.67 29.95
N PRO A 459 -7.45 -24.95 31.25
CA PRO A 459 -7.71 -26.26 31.83
C PRO A 459 -9.20 -26.62 31.76
N SER A 460 -9.53 -27.84 31.34
CA SER A 460 -10.91 -28.34 31.25
C SER A 460 -10.92 -29.86 31.36
N ALA A 461 -11.83 -30.40 32.17
CA ALA A 461 -11.98 -31.85 32.36
C ALA A 461 -12.41 -32.56 31.06
N GLU A 462 -13.18 -31.88 30.21
CA GLU A 462 -13.63 -32.34 28.89
C GLU A 462 -12.63 -32.01 27.77
N GLY A 463 -11.48 -31.43 28.12
CA GLY A 463 -10.44 -31.03 27.19
C GLY A 463 -9.67 -32.21 26.58
N LYS A 464 -8.66 -31.87 25.78
CA LYS A 464 -7.73 -32.85 25.17
C LYS A 464 -6.40 -32.84 25.91
N ALA A 465 -5.64 -33.93 25.82
CA ALA A 465 -4.24 -33.96 26.25
C ALA A 465 -3.35 -33.24 25.23
N TYR A 466 -2.51 -32.34 25.72
CA TYR A 466 -1.63 -31.51 24.88
C TYR A 466 -0.20 -32.00 24.99
N ARG A 467 0.41 -32.33 23.85
CA ARG A 467 1.81 -32.75 23.82
C ARG A 467 2.76 -31.64 24.29
N MET A 468 3.79 -32.00 25.05
CA MET A 468 4.86 -31.07 25.44
C MET A 468 5.73 -30.69 24.25
N GLY A 469 6.27 -29.48 24.27
CA GLY A 469 7.22 -28.96 23.30
C GLY A 469 8.66 -29.03 23.81
N TYR A 470 9.60 -28.64 22.95
CA TYR A 470 11.01 -28.52 23.30
C TYR A 470 11.55 -27.17 22.82
N PHE A 471 12.44 -26.57 23.60
CA PHE A 471 13.03 -25.28 23.29
C PHE A 471 14.54 -25.41 23.02
N LEU A 472 14.93 -25.11 21.79
CA LEU A 472 16.30 -25.07 21.31
C LEU A 472 16.83 -23.63 21.36
N GLY A 473 17.60 -23.34 22.40
CA GLY A 473 18.23 -22.05 22.69
C GLY A 473 19.65 -21.88 22.16
N ASP A 474 20.11 -22.76 21.28
CA ASP A 474 21.48 -22.70 20.76
C ASP A 474 21.75 -21.40 19.99
N GLY A 475 22.96 -20.86 20.18
CA GLY A 475 23.49 -19.71 19.46
C GLY A 475 23.71 -19.99 17.98
N THR A 476 24.05 -18.95 17.23
CA THR A 476 24.45 -19.08 15.83
C THR A 476 25.73 -19.94 15.73
N GLY A 477 25.81 -20.79 14.71
CA GLY A 477 26.97 -21.67 14.48
C GLY A 477 26.92 -23.04 15.14
N ALA A 478 26.01 -23.29 16.09
CA ALA A 478 25.80 -24.62 16.69
C ALA A 478 25.04 -25.61 15.73
N GLY A 479 24.56 -25.11 14.60
CA GLY A 479 23.85 -25.90 13.59
C GLY A 479 22.36 -26.13 13.89
N LYS A 480 21.65 -25.09 14.36
CA LYS A 480 20.19 -25.13 14.63
C LYS A 480 19.36 -25.72 13.49
N GLY A 481 19.61 -25.32 12.24
CA GLY A 481 18.86 -25.85 11.10
C GLY A 481 19.02 -27.36 10.93
N ARG A 482 20.24 -27.92 11.13
CA ARG A 482 20.46 -29.38 11.15
C ARG A 482 19.80 -30.07 12.34
N GLN A 483 19.80 -29.44 13.51
CA GLN A 483 19.09 -29.97 14.69
C GLN A 483 17.57 -30.04 14.43
N VAL A 484 16.99 -28.97 13.90
CA VAL A 484 15.59 -28.90 13.47
C VAL A 484 15.29 -29.99 12.43
N ALA A 485 16.10 -30.07 11.38
CA ALA A 485 15.95 -31.06 10.32
C ALA A 485 16.03 -32.49 10.88
N SER A 486 16.88 -32.75 11.88
CA SER A 486 16.99 -34.08 12.51
C SER A 486 15.71 -34.47 13.28
N VAL A 487 15.04 -33.51 13.93
CA VAL A 487 13.77 -33.75 14.64
C VAL A 487 12.64 -34.04 13.65
N ILE A 488 12.60 -33.32 12.52
CA ILE A 488 11.69 -33.64 11.43
C ILE A 488 12.00 -35.03 10.86
N LEU A 489 13.28 -35.33 10.61
CA LEU A 489 13.72 -36.57 9.99
C LEU A 489 13.36 -37.80 10.84
N ASP A 490 13.47 -37.71 12.16
CA ASP A 490 13.08 -38.79 13.07
C ASP A 490 11.59 -39.18 12.91
N ARG A 491 10.71 -38.19 12.75
CA ARG A 491 9.29 -38.43 12.46
C ARG A 491 9.06 -38.88 11.02
N TRP A 492 9.78 -38.30 10.07
CA TRP A 492 9.79 -38.65 8.66
C TRP A 492 10.09 -40.14 8.45
N VAL A 493 11.15 -40.68 9.07
CA VAL A 493 11.51 -42.10 8.94
C VAL A 493 10.59 -43.03 9.72
N GLN A 494 9.72 -42.49 10.57
CA GLN A 494 8.68 -43.23 11.31
C GLN A 494 7.30 -43.20 10.64
N GLY A 495 7.19 -42.57 9.47
CA GLY A 495 5.98 -42.59 8.64
C GLY A 495 5.13 -41.32 8.72
N GLU A 496 5.45 -40.38 9.61
CA GLU A 496 4.81 -39.07 9.62
C GLU A 496 5.39 -38.21 8.49
N ARG A 497 4.54 -37.74 7.58
CA ARG A 497 4.96 -37.09 6.32
C ARG A 497 4.50 -35.66 6.16
N ARG A 498 3.82 -35.09 7.17
CA ARG A 498 3.35 -33.69 7.15
C ARG A 498 4.05 -32.91 8.26
N HIS A 499 4.87 -31.93 7.91
CA HIS A 499 5.57 -31.06 8.86
C HIS A 499 5.42 -29.60 8.47
N ILE A 500 5.61 -28.69 9.42
CA ILE A 500 5.53 -27.25 9.19
C ILE A 500 6.79 -26.59 9.74
N TRP A 501 7.47 -25.80 8.91
CA TRP A 501 8.67 -25.06 9.29
C TRP A 501 8.41 -23.56 9.13
N PHE A 502 8.24 -22.86 10.25
CA PHE A 502 8.13 -21.40 10.28
C PHE A 502 9.50 -20.75 10.36
N SER A 503 9.73 -19.68 9.60
CA SER A 503 10.95 -18.88 9.67
C SER A 503 10.70 -17.38 9.42
N LYS A 504 11.74 -16.56 9.52
CA LYS A 504 11.65 -15.09 9.47
C LYS A 504 11.30 -14.55 8.08
N ASN A 505 11.91 -15.08 7.03
CA ASN A 505 11.77 -14.60 5.65
C ASN A 505 11.93 -15.74 4.65
N GLU A 506 11.65 -15.46 3.37
CA GLU A 506 11.75 -16.46 2.30
C GLU A 506 13.20 -16.80 1.92
N ALA A 507 14.18 -15.92 2.20
CA ALA A 507 15.59 -16.19 1.93
C ALA A 507 16.11 -17.41 2.70
N LEU A 508 15.59 -17.65 3.91
CA LEU A 508 15.94 -18.82 4.73
C LEU A 508 15.34 -20.16 4.22
N LEU A 509 14.55 -20.15 3.14
CA LEU A 509 14.05 -21.37 2.52
C LEU A 509 15.20 -22.25 2.01
N GLU A 510 16.21 -21.64 1.39
CA GLU A 510 17.36 -22.38 0.85
C GLU A 510 18.27 -22.90 1.96
N ASP A 511 18.40 -22.19 3.09
CA ASP A 511 19.06 -22.70 4.29
C ASP A 511 18.34 -23.94 4.84
N ALA A 512 17.02 -23.89 4.98
CA ALA A 512 16.22 -25.04 5.43
C ALA A 512 16.35 -26.23 4.48
N ARG A 513 16.35 -25.99 3.15
CA ARG A 513 16.58 -27.03 2.13
C ARG A 513 17.98 -27.61 2.21
N ARG A 514 19.01 -26.79 2.38
CA ARG A 514 20.39 -27.23 2.56
C ARG A 514 20.51 -28.13 3.79
N ASP A 515 19.95 -27.71 4.91
CA ASP A 515 20.06 -28.45 6.17
C ASP A 515 19.25 -29.75 6.15
N TRP A 516 18.10 -29.78 5.46
CA TRP A 516 17.34 -30.99 5.18
C TRP A 516 18.09 -31.95 4.24
N ALA A 517 18.66 -31.43 3.15
CA ALA A 517 19.41 -32.21 2.18
C ALA A 517 20.71 -32.79 2.78
N ALA A 518 21.35 -32.06 3.70
CA ALA A 518 22.52 -32.53 4.43
C ALA A 518 22.26 -33.80 5.25
N LEU A 519 20.99 -34.09 5.59
CA LEU A 519 20.58 -35.30 6.30
C LEU A 519 19.92 -36.35 5.39
N GLY A 520 20.04 -36.19 4.07
CA GLY A 520 19.53 -37.12 3.06
C GLY A 520 18.10 -36.84 2.57
N GLY A 521 17.50 -35.72 2.98
CA GLY A 521 16.23 -35.24 2.45
C GLY A 521 16.36 -34.68 1.02
N LEU A 522 15.23 -34.51 0.31
CA LEU A 522 15.22 -33.86 -0.99
C LEU A 522 14.78 -32.40 -0.86
N PRO A 523 15.42 -31.43 -1.54
CA PRO A 523 14.98 -30.03 -1.50
C PRO A 523 13.51 -29.80 -1.88
N ILE A 524 12.96 -30.68 -2.74
CA ILE A 524 11.56 -30.65 -3.17
C ILE A 524 10.58 -31.05 -2.05
N ASP A 525 11.03 -31.71 -0.99
CA ASP A 525 10.19 -32.03 0.16
C ASP A 525 9.75 -30.75 0.89
N ILE A 526 10.51 -29.65 0.75
CA ILE A 526 10.21 -28.35 1.36
C ILE A 526 9.58 -27.41 0.33
N GLN A 527 8.31 -27.05 0.57
CA GLN A 527 7.55 -26.17 -0.33
C GLN A 527 7.04 -24.92 0.41
N PRO A 528 7.26 -23.70 -0.13
CA PRO A 528 6.75 -22.49 0.50
C PRO A 528 5.23 -22.39 0.31
N LEU A 529 4.50 -22.05 1.39
CA LEU A 529 3.04 -21.87 1.37
C LEU A 529 2.58 -20.80 0.36
N ALA A 530 3.43 -19.82 0.06
CA ALA A 530 3.17 -18.78 -0.93
C ALA A 530 2.87 -19.33 -2.33
N THR A 531 3.33 -20.55 -2.64
CA THR A 531 3.04 -21.26 -3.91
C THR A 531 1.54 -21.46 -4.15
N TRP A 532 0.75 -21.63 -3.08
CA TRP A 532 -0.70 -21.70 -3.17
C TRP A 532 -1.31 -20.33 -2.91
N LYS A 533 -2.30 -19.94 -3.72
CA LYS A 533 -3.03 -18.68 -3.53
C LYS A 533 -3.79 -18.71 -2.20
N LEU A 534 -3.91 -17.56 -1.55
CA LEU A 534 -4.72 -17.41 -0.33
C LEU A 534 -6.16 -17.84 -0.60
N GLY A 535 -6.68 -18.74 0.23
CA GLY A 535 -8.03 -19.33 0.11
C GLY A 535 -8.12 -20.58 -0.78
N SER A 536 -7.05 -20.94 -1.50
CA SER A 536 -7.01 -22.22 -2.24
C SER A 536 -6.46 -23.35 -1.36
N PRO A 537 -6.97 -24.59 -1.47
CA PRO A 537 -6.42 -25.72 -0.71
C PRO A 537 -4.95 -25.98 -1.06
N VAL A 538 -4.14 -26.34 -0.05
CA VAL A 538 -2.77 -26.83 -0.28
C VAL A 538 -2.87 -28.25 -0.83
N THR A 539 -2.46 -28.44 -2.07
CA THR A 539 -2.59 -29.72 -2.79
C THR A 539 -1.47 -30.71 -2.49
N MET A 540 -0.38 -30.26 -1.85
CA MET A 540 0.70 -31.12 -1.37
C MET A 540 0.16 -32.10 -0.32
N GLN A 541 0.28 -33.41 -0.53
CA GLN A 541 -0.22 -34.42 0.42
C GLN A 541 0.78 -34.72 1.53
N GLU A 542 2.06 -34.71 1.17
CA GLU A 542 3.21 -35.05 2.01
C GLU A 542 4.33 -34.03 1.72
N GLY A 543 5.08 -33.66 2.75
CA GLY A 543 6.16 -32.70 2.69
C GLY A 543 6.28 -31.83 3.94
N ILE A 544 7.19 -30.87 3.85
CA ILE A 544 7.47 -29.85 4.85
C ILE A 544 6.97 -28.53 4.30
N LEU A 545 5.91 -27.99 4.90
CA LEU A 545 5.37 -26.70 4.52
C LEU A 545 6.22 -25.59 5.13
N PHE A 546 6.93 -24.84 4.30
CA PHE A 546 7.71 -23.68 4.74
C PHE A 546 6.84 -22.42 4.75
N VAL A 547 6.85 -21.70 5.87
CA VAL A 547 5.96 -20.54 6.07
C VAL A 547 6.72 -19.41 6.74
N THR A 548 6.57 -18.18 6.28
CA THR A 548 7.12 -17.03 7.00
C THR A 548 6.15 -16.49 8.05
N TYR A 549 6.64 -15.91 9.15
CA TYR A 549 5.76 -15.25 10.13
C TYR A 549 4.84 -14.17 9.51
N PRO A 550 5.32 -13.31 8.58
CA PRO A 550 4.44 -12.40 7.84
C PRO A 550 3.37 -13.11 7.02
N THR A 551 3.70 -14.24 6.38
CA THR A 551 2.70 -15.04 5.65
C THR A 551 1.65 -15.59 6.60
N LEU A 552 2.05 -16.13 7.75
CA LEU A 552 1.13 -16.74 8.73
C LEU A 552 0.02 -15.79 9.18
N ARG A 553 0.34 -14.50 9.42
CA ARG A 553 -0.66 -13.51 9.86
C ARG A 553 -1.59 -13.00 8.74
N SER A 554 -1.30 -13.29 7.48
CA SER A 554 -2.03 -12.72 6.34
C SER A 554 -3.41 -13.36 6.15
N GLY A 555 -4.41 -12.54 5.78
CA GLY A 555 -5.78 -12.97 5.54
C GLY A 555 -6.66 -11.88 4.91
N ARG A 556 -7.82 -12.29 4.40
CA ARG A 556 -8.93 -11.47 3.91
C ARG A 556 -10.19 -11.81 4.72
N ALA A 557 -11.28 -11.05 4.53
CA ALA A 557 -12.53 -11.26 5.29
C ALA A 557 -13.10 -12.70 5.16
N ASP A 558 -12.79 -13.38 4.05
CA ASP A 558 -13.30 -14.71 3.68
C ASP A 558 -12.27 -15.85 3.83
N ALA A 559 -10.98 -15.56 4.00
CA ALA A 559 -9.94 -16.59 4.08
C ALA A 559 -8.66 -16.12 4.80
N SER A 560 -8.09 -16.97 5.66
CA SER A 560 -6.78 -16.71 6.31
C SER A 560 -5.73 -17.79 5.97
N ARG A 561 -4.43 -17.43 6.04
CA ARG A 561 -3.35 -18.41 5.89
C ARG A 561 -3.34 -19.42 7.03
N LEU A 562 -3.73 -19.01 8.25
CA LEU A 562 -3.88 -19.93 9.38
C LEU A 562 -4.90 -21.03 9.08
N ASP A 563 -6.08 -20.69 8.58
CA ASP A 563 -7.12 -21.68 8.25
C ASP A 563 -6.66 -22.62 7.12
N GLN A 564 -5.92 -22.09 6.14
CA GLN A 564 -5.33 -22.89 5.07
C GLN A 564 -4.30 -23.91 5.59
N ILE A 565 -3.48 -23.53 6.57
CA ILE A 565 -2.52 -24.43 7.21
C ILE A 565 -3.26 -25.48 8.05
N LEU A 566 -4.26 -25.08 8.84
CA LEU A 566 -5.06 -26.00 9.64
C LEU A 566 -5.80 -27.04 8.78
N ALA A 567 -6.37 -26.61 7.65
CA ALA A 567 -7.01 -27.50 6.70
C ALA A 567 -6.04 -28.53 6.10
N TRP A 568 -4.78 -28.13 5.86
CA TRP A 568 -3.74 -29.04 5.39
C TRP A 568 -3.22 -30.00 6.48
N ALA A 569 -3.02 -29.47 7.69
CA ALA A 569 -2.55 -30.24 8.84
C ALA A 569 -3.56 -31.33 9.25
N ARG A 570 -4.86 -31.02 9.17
CA ARG A 570 -6.00 -31.85 9.62
C ARG A 570 -6.02 -32.01 11.15
N GLU A 571 -7.10 -32.57 11.68
CA GLU A 571 -7.27 -32.73 13.13
C GLU A 571 -6.33 -33.78 13.75
N ASP A 572 -5.89 -34.76 12.95
CA ASP A 572 -5.02 -35.88 13.34
C ASP A 572 -3.52 -35.55 13.21
N PHE A 573 -3.16 -34.27 13.08
CA PHE A 573 -1.78 -33.86 12.88
C PHE A 573 -0.86 -34.28 14.04
N ASP A 574 0.04 -35.24 13.78
CA ASP A 574 1.10 -35.71 14.69
C ASP A 574 2.52 -35.26 14.26
N GLY A 575 2.57 -34.39 13.25
CA GLY A 575 3.78 -33.85 12.67
C GLY A 575 4.52 -32.85 13.56
N VAL A 576 5.66 -32.39 13.07
CA VAL A 576 6.51 -31.39 13.74
C VAL A 576 6.12 -29.99 13.28
N ILE A 577 5.89 -29.10 14.24
CA ILE A 577 5.78 -27.65 14.00
C ILE A 577 7.03 -27.01 14.55
N VAL A 578 7.85 -26.49 13.65
CA VAL A 578 9.06 -25.75 14.00
C VAL A 578 8.74 -24.28 13.96
N PHE A 579 8.97 -23.59 15.07
CA PHE A 579 9.06 -22.13 15.11
C PHE A 579 10.54 -21.76 15.13
N ASP A 580 11.14 -21.59 13.94
CA ASP A 580 12.51 -21.12 13.80
C ASP A 580 12.56 -19.60 13.86
N GLU A 581 13.55 -19.06 14.57
CA GLU A 581 13.54 -17.68 15.08
C GLU A 581 12.26 -17.36 15.88
N ALA A 582 11.91 -18.25 16.80
CA ALA A 582 10.67 -18.19 17.59
C ALA A 582 10.43 -16.84 18.30
N HIS A 583 11.49 -16.07 18.60
CA HIS A 583 11.38 -14.72 19.16
C HIS A 583 10.56 -13.76 18.27
N ALA A 584 10.38 -14.06 16.99
CA ALA A 584 9.45 -13.32 16.11
C ALA A 584 7.99 -13.38 16.60
N MET A 585 7.63 -14.39 17.40
CA MET A 585 6.32 -14.49 18.06
C MET A 585 6.24 -13.76 19.41
N ALA A 586 7.31 -13.05 19.81
CA ALA A 586 7.27 -12.21 21.00
C ALA A 586 6.08 -11.24 20.97
N ASN A 587 5.60 -10.85 22.15
CA ASN A 587 4.40 -10.02 22.31
C ASN A 587 3.10 -10.69 21.81
N ALA A 588 3.04 -12.02 21.68
CA ALA A 588 1.79 -12.74 21.39
C ALA A 588 0.68 -12.44 22.42
N ALA A 589 1.04 -12.14 23.66
CA ALA A 589 0.10 -11.81 24.75
C ALA A 589 -0.32 -10.32 24.77
N GLY A 590 0.29 -9.47 23.95
CA GLY A 590 0.30 -8.02 24.20
C GLY A 590 1.23 -7.66 25.37
N GLY A 591 1.43 -6.38 25.63
CA GLY A 591 2.32 -5.91 26.70
C GLY A 591 2.05 -4.47 27.07
N GLU A 592 2.76 -3.94 28.07
CA GLU A 592 2.78 -2.51 28.39
C GLU A 592 4.03 -1.88 27.79
N GLY A 593 3.85 -0.92 26.88
CA GLY A 593 4.91 -0.07 26.37
C GLY A 593 4.94 1.28 27.10
N SER A 594 5.95 2.10 26.84
CA SER A 594 6.08 3.48 27.38
C SER A 594 4.90 4.42 27.04
N ARG A 595 3.95 3.96 26.21
CA ARG A 595 2.73 4.66 25.80
C ARG A 595 1.42 3.90 26.14
N GLY A 596 1.47 2.88 27.02
CA GLY A 596 0.29 2.13 27.50
C GLY A 596 0.19 0.68 27.01
N LYS A 597 -0.98 0.04 27.20
CA LYS A 597 -1.26 -1.35 26.78
C LYS A 597 -1.22 -1.49 25.25
N VAL A 598 -0.32 -2.35 24.77
CA VAL A 598 -0.09 -2.70 23.37
C VAL A 598 -0.82 -4.01 23.06
N LYS A 599 -1.64 -3.99 22.01
CA LYS A 599 -2.33 -5.18 21.48
C LYS A 599 -1.28 -6.21 21.04
N GLY A 600 -1.55 -7.50 21.29
CA GLY A 600 -0.66 -8.59 20.90
C GLY A 600 -0.31 -8.58 19.41
N SER A 601 0.94 -8.92 19.09
CA SER A 601 1.41 -8.98 17.72
C SER A 601 0.61 -10.03 16.93
N GLU A 602 0.04 -9.65 15.79
CA GLU A 602 -0.81 -10.53 14.98
C GLU A 602 -0.08 -11.83 14.58
N GLN A 603 1.23 -11.76 14.34
CA GLN A 603 2.04 -12.95 14.03
C GLN A 603 2.20 -13.88 15.24
N GLY A 604 2.38 -13.31 16.45
CA GLY A 604 2.47 -14.08 17.69
C GLY A 604 1.15 -14.73 18.04
N VAL A 605 0.04 -14.01 17.89
CA VAL A 605 -1.31 -14.53 18.09
C VAL A 605 -1.60 -15.68 17.12
N ALA A 606 -1.28 -15.52 15.84
CA ALA A 606 -1.50 -16.58 14.84
C ALA A 606 -0.66 -17.85 15.14
N GLY A 607 0.60 -17.68 15.59
CA GLY A 607 1.45 -18.79 16.01
C GLY A 607 0.91 -19.54 17.24
N VAL A 608 0.44 -18.82 18.25
CA VAL A 608 -0.21 -19.39 19.44
C VAL A 608 -1.51 -20.12 19.08
N ARG A 609 -2.35 -19.52 18.22
CA ARG A 609 -3.57 -20.16 17.73
C ARG A 609 -3.29 -21.48 17.02
N LEU A 610 -2.30 -21.51 16.13
CA LEU A 610 -1.94 -22.71 15.39
C LEU A 610 -1.55 -23.86 16.34
N GLN A 611 -0.63 -23.61 17.26
CA GLN A 611 -0.19 -24.65 18.19
C GLN A 611 -1.32 -25.06 19.14
N ASN A 612 -2.22 -24.16 19.55
CA ASN A 612 -3.33 -24.52 20.43
C ASN A 612 -4.44 -25.31 19.70
N LEU A 613 -4.65 -25.07 18.41
CA LEU A 613 -5.65 -25.79 17.61
C LEU A 613 -5.18 -27.18 17.18
N LEU A 614 -3.88 -27.49 17.30
CA LEU A 614 -3.29 -28.79 16.97
C LEU A 614 -2.73 -29.48 18.24
N PRO A 615 -3.58 -30.09 19.09
CA PRO A 615 -3.19 -30.59 20.42
C PRO A 615 -2.05 -31.61 20.40
N ARG A 616 -1.98 -32.43 19.35
CA ARG A 616 -0.97 -33.47 19.17
C ARG A 616 0.24 -33.02 18.35
N ALA A 617 0.32 -31.78 17.88
CA ALA A 617 1.52 -31.30 17.19
C ALA A 617 2.77 -31.41 18.08
N ARG A 618 3.90 -31.76 17.46
CA ARG A 618 5.22 -31.82 18.10
C ARG A 618 5.89 -30.46 17.93
N VAL A 619 5.78 -29.61 18.94
CA VAL A 619 6.25 -28.23 18.83
C VAL A 619 7.73 -28.13 19.19
N LEU A 620 8.50 -27.54 18.29
CA LEU A 620 9.91 -27.22 18.48
C LEU A 620 10.08 -25.71 18.35
N TYR A 621 10.47 -25.04 19.44
CA TYR A 621 10.83 -23.63 19.42
C TYR A 621 12.35 -23.52 19.24
N ALA A 622 12.82 -22.82 18.22
CA ALA A 622 14.24 -22.58 18.00
C ALA A 622 14.52 -21.07 18.01
N SER A 623 15.30 -20.60 18.99
CA SER A 623 15.69 -19.19 19.11
C SER A 623 16.85 -19.02 20.10
N ALA A 624 17.94 -18.40 19.66
CA ALA A 624 19.09 -18.13 20.53
C ALA A 624 18.77 -17.15 21.69
N THR A 625 17.73 -16.34 21.55
CA THR A 625 17.31 -15.29 22.50
C THR A 625 16.05 -15.68 23.27
N GLY A 626 15.69 -16.97 23.27
CA GLY A 626 14.45 -17.46 23.87
C GLY A 626 14.30 -17.18 25.37
N ALA A 627 15.38 -17.33 26.13
CA ALA A 627 15.40 -17.15 27.58
C ALA A 627 16.14 -15.88 28.03
N SER A 628 16.31 -14.88 27.14
CA SER A 628 16.91 -13.59 27.51
C SER A 628 15.88 -12.55 27.98
N ASP A 629 14.61 -12.73 27.62
CA ASP A 629 13.48 -11.90 28.04
C ASP A 629 12.27 -12.81 28.29
N VAL A 630 11.55 -12.61 29.40
CA VAL A 630 10.36 -13.38 29.77
C VAL A 630 9.28 -13.38 28.68
N ASN A 631 9.15 -12.29 27.91
CA ASN A 631 8.17 -12.19 26.83
C ASN A 631 8.45 -13.20 25.71
N ASN A 632 9.70 -13.66 25.58
CA ASN A 632 10.09 -14.70 24.62
C ASN A 632 9.73 -16.12 25.10
N LEU A 633 9.25 -16.29 26.33
CA LEU A 633 8.70 -17.56 26.82
C LEU A 633 7.16 -17.57 26.82
N ALA A 634 6.52 -16.40 26.74
CA ALA A 634 5.06 -16.28 26.79
C ALA A 634 4.33 -16.94 25.59
N TYR A 635 4.98 -17.10 24.44
CA TYR A 635 4.42 -17.83 23.29
C TYR A 635 4.66 -19.34 23.35
N ALA A 636 5.53 -19.81 24.25
CA ALA A 636 5.98 -21.20 24.32
C ALA A 636 5.02 -22.04 25.17
N THR A 637 3.73 -22.04 24.79
CA THR A 637 2.63 -22.63 25.58
C THR A 637 2.80 -24.13 25.83
N ARG A 638 3.63 -24.82 25.04
CA ARG A 638 3.89 -26.26 25.18
C ARG A 638 5.02 -26.62 26.16
N LEU A 639 5.61 -25.65 26.84
CA LEU A 639 6.66 -25.93 27.84
C LEU A 639 6.12 -26.23 29.25
N GLY A 640 4.83 -26.05 29.50
CA GLY A 640 4.24 -26.30 30.83
C GLY A 640 4.71 -25.31 31.89
N LEU A 641 4.97 -24.06 31.49
CA LEU A 641 5.41 -22.98 32.40
C LEU A 641 4.29 -22.44 33.30
N TRP A 642 3.03 -22.67 32.93
CA TRP A 642 1.84 -22.28 33.68
C TRP A 642 0.72 -23.29 33.47
N GLY A 643 -0.29 -23.25 34.34
CA GLY A 643 -1.45 -24.14 34.34
C GLY A 643 -1.46 -25.12 35.52
N PRO A 644 -2.27 -26.19 35.46
CA PRO A 644 -2.45 -27.14 36.54
C PRO A 644 -1.11 -27.74 36.99
N GLU A 645 -0.93 -27.83 38.32
CA GLU A 645 0.27 -28.41 38.94
C GLU A 645 1.59 -27.69 38.60
N THR A 646 1.52 -26.43 38.18
CA THR A 646 2.68 -25.55 38.00
C THR A 646 2.68 -24.43 39.05
N ALA A 647 3.80 -23.71 39.18
CA ALA A 647 3.92 -22.60 40.11
C ALA A 647 3.04 -21.38 39.76
N PHE A 648 2.57 -21.30 38.51
CA PHE A 648 1.81 -20.16 38.00
C PHE A 648 0.47 -20.64 37.42
N ALA A 649 -0.65 -20.13 37.91
CA ALA A 649 -1.96 -20.58 37.43
C ALA A 649 -2.22 -20.11 35.99
N THR A 650 -1.72 -18.93 35.63
CA THR A 650 -1.95 -18.30 34.33
C THR A 650 -0.65 -17.78 33.69
N ARG A 651 -0.70 -17.58 32.37
CA ARG A 651 0.42 -16.97 31.62
C ARG A 651 0.72 -15.56 32.10
N GLU A 652 -0.31 -14.77 32.38
CA GLU A 652 -0.19 -13.38 32.81
C GLU A 652 0.53 -13.26 34.16
N GLU A 653 0.22 -14.16 35.09
CA GLU A 653 0.91 -14.30 36.38
C GLU A 653 2.39 -14.65 36.19
N PHE A 654 2.69 -15.67 35.37
CA PHE A 654 4.07 -16.05 35.02
C PHE A 654 4.87 -14.86 34.47
N VAL A 655 4.33 -14.13 33.49
CA VAL A 655 5.03 -12.99 32.88
C VAL A 655 5.27 -11.86 33.89
N THR A 656 4.29 -11.59 34.75
CA THR A 656 4.38 -10.51 35.75
C THR A 656 5.45 -10.82 36.79
N ASP A 657 5.42 -12.01 37.37
CA ASP A 657 6.29 -12.40 38.47
C ASP A 657 7.74 -12.58 38.02
N ILE A 658 7.97 -13.23 36.88
CA ILE A 658 9.33 -13.40 36.33
C ILE A 658 9.90 -12.05 35.87
N ARG A 659 9.07 -11.15 35.33
CA ARG A 659 9.53 -9.78 35.00
C ARG A 659 9.95 -9.02 36.26
N ALA A 660 9.18 -9.12 37.36
CA ALA A 660 9.53 -8.49 38.63
C ALA A 660 10.84 -9.04 39.21
N GLY A 661 11.13 -10.33 39.01
CA GLY A 661 12.39 -10.97 39.42
C GLY A 661 13.60 -10.70 38.50
N GLY A 662 13.39 -10.07 37.34
CA GLY A 662 14.46 -9.68 36.41
C GLY A 662 15.26 -10.86 35.82
N ILE A 663 16.55 -10.61 35.56
CA ILE A 663 17.44 -11.57 34.89
C ILE A 663 17.61 -12.86 35.71
N ALA A 664 17.75 -12.74 37.03
CA ALA A 664 17.96 -13.88 37.92
C ALA A 664 16.77 -14.86 37.90
N ALA A 665 15.53 -14.34 37.87
CA ALA A 665 14.33 -15.17 37.75
C ALA A 665 14.24 -15.86 36.38
N THR A 666 14.61 -15.16 35.30
CA THR A 666 14.63 -15.74 33.95
C THR A 666 15.69 -16.86 33.83
N GLU A 667 16.86 -16.67 34.46
CA GLU A 667 17.90 -17.69 34.54
C GLU A 667 17.45 -18.93 35.32
N LEU A 668 16.71 -18.74 36.42
CA LEU A 668 16.11 -19.84 37.17
C LEU A 668 15.14 -20.66 36.30
N VAL A 669 14.25 -20.00 35.56
CA VAL A 669 13.33 -20.67 34.63
C VAL A 669 14.10 -21.47 33.57
N ALA A 670 15.17 -20.90 33.00
CA ALA A 670 16.00 -21.60 32.02
C ALA A 670 16.66 -22.88 32.62
N ARG A 671 17.13 -22.80 33.87
CA ARG A 671 17.71 -23.93 34.60
C ARG A 671 16.67 -25.02 34.90
N ASP A 672 15.48 -24.63 35.32
CA ASP A 672 14.38 -25.56 35.58
C ASP A 672 13.94 -26.27 34.29
N LEU A 673 13.82 -25.53 33.18
CA LEU A 673 13.54 -26.12 31.88
C LEU A 673 14.63 -27.12 31.44
N LYS A 674 15.92 -26.83 31.70
CA LYS A 674 17.01 -27.79 31.45
C LYS A 674 16.86 -29.04 32.32
N ALA A 675 16.57 -28.88 33.61
CA ALA A 675 16.36 -29.99 34.55
C ALA A 675 15.16 -30.87 34.19
N LEU A 676 14.14 -30.29 33.56
CA LEU A 676 12.97 -31.00 33.01
C LEU A 676 13.24 -31.64 31.64
N GLY A 677 14.40 -31.37 31.03
CA GLY A 677 14.77 -31.86 29.70
C GLY A 677 14.01 -31.16 28.57
N LEU A 678 13.62 -29.91 28.79
CA LEU A 678 12.80 -29.08 27.88
C LEU A 678 13.59 -27.96 27.20
N TYR A 679 14.83 -27.69 27.64
CA TYR A 679 15.65 -26.61 27.13
C TYR A 679 17.13 -26.98 27.04
N THR A 680 17.78 -26.56 25.95
CA THR A 680 19.25 -26.54 25.80
C THR A 680 19.68 -25.23 25.17
N ALA A 681 20.83 -24.69 25.57
CA ALA A 681 21.38 -23.46 24.99
C ALA A 681 22.91 -23.46 25.03
N ARG A 682 23.52 -23.53 23.85
CA ARG A 682 24.96 -23.60 23.65
C ARG A 682 25.42 -22.53 22.67
N ALA A 683 26.56 -21.92 22.92
CA ALA A 683 27.18 -20.95 22.03
C ALA A 683 28.50 -21.51 21.47
N LEU A 684 29.00 -20.93 20.39
CA LEU A 684 30.38 -21.18 19.97
C LEU A 684 31.34 -20.64 21.04
N SER A 685 32.45 -21.36 21.25
CA SER A 685 33.53 -20.86 22.09
C SER A 685 34.17 -19.62 21.46
N PHE A 686 34.45 -18.62 22.30
CA PHE A 686 35.28 -17.47 21.92
C PHE A 686 36.79 -17.76 22.00
N ALA A 687 37.19 -19.01 22.29
CA ALA A 687 38.59 -19.38 22.32
C ALA A 687 39.25 -19.10 20.96
N GLY A 688 40.30 -18.27 20.98
CA GLY A 688 41.01 -17.82 19.77
C GLY A 688 40.36 -16.62 19.06
N VAL A 689 39.34 -15.99 19.64
CA VAL A 689 38.75 -14.75 19.11
C VAL A 689 39.35 -13.54 19.82
N GLU A 690 39.93 -12.64 19.05
CA GLU A 690 40.44 -11.34 19.52
C GLU A 690 39.52 -10.21 19.03
N TYR A 691 39.33 -9.19 19.86
CA TYR A 691 38.50 -8.02 19.53
C TYR A 691 39.35 -6.76 19.56
N GLU A 692 39.29 -5.98 18.49
CA GLU A 692 39.93 -4.68 18.37
C GLU A 692 38.94 -3.66 17.78
N ILE A 693 38.89 -2.46 18.37
CA ILE A 693 38.09 -1.37 17.83
C ILE A 693 38.99 -0.52 16.93
N LEU A 694 38.77 -0.60 15.62
CA LEU A 694 39.43 0.28 14.65
C LEU A 694 38.69 1.61 14.55
N GLU A 695 39.23 2.65 15.19
CA GLU A 695 38.68 4.00 15.14
C GLU A 695 39.15 4.77 13.89
N HIS A 696 38.22 5.43 13.19
CA HIS A 696 38.52 6.39 12.14
C HIS A 696 38.20 7.80 12.64
N ALA A 697 39.24 8.59 12.91
CA ALA A 697 39.09 10.01 13.25
C ALA A 697 38.78 10.81 11.98
N LEU A 698 37.62 11.49 11.96
CA LEU A 698 37.23 12.31 10.81
C LEU A 698 38.21 13.46 10.61
N SER A 699 38.65 13.66 9.38
CA SER A 699 39.45 14.82 8.99
C SER A 699 38.62 16.10 8.96
N ALA A 700 39.28 17.26 9.00
CA ALA A 700 38.60 18.55 8.88
C ALA A 700 37.77 18.64 7.58
N ASP A 701 38.28 18.10 6.47
CA ASP A 701 37.58 18.08 5.19
C ASP A 701 36.33 17.18 5.24
N GLN A 702 36.42 16.00 5.90
CA GLN A 702 35.27 15.12 6.07
C GLN A 702 34.20 15.74 6.96
N ILE A 703 34.59 16.44 8.02
CA ILE A 703 33.67 17.20 8.88
C ILE A 703 32.96 18.28 8.05
N ALA A 704 33.71 19.06 7.26
CA ALA A 704 33.12 20.09 6.39
C ALA A 704 32.11 19.51 5.38
N VAL A 705 32.39 18.33 4.80
CA VAL A 705 31.46 17.63 3.92
C VAL A 705 30.20 17.18 4.67
N TYR A 706 30.36 16.62 5.87
CA TYR A 706 29.23 16.20 6.70
C TYR A 706 28.32 17.39 7.05
N ASP A 707 28.91 18.49 7.50
CA ASP A 707 28.20 19.71 7.88
C ASP A 707 27.46 20.32 6.68
N ALA A 708 28.08 20.39 5.50
CA ALA A 708 27.43 20.88 4.30
C ALA A 708 26.18 20.06 3.92
N TYR A 709 26.23 18.73 4.07
CA TYR A 709 25.05 17.90 3.85
C TYR A 709 24.01 18.03 4.98
N ALA A 710 24.44 18.20 6.23
CA ALA A 710 23.54 18.47 7.34
C ALA A 710 22.75 19.76 7.13
N ASP A 711 23.42 20.83 6.69
CA ASP A 711 22.79 22.10 6.33
C ASP A 711 21.80 21.94 5.18
N ALA A 712 22.16 21.19 4.12
CA ALA A 712 21.26 20.91 3.01
C ALA A 712 20.01 20.14 3.45
N TRP A 713 20.17 19.08 4.25
CA TRP A 713 19.03 18.32 4.81
C TRP A 713 18.17 19.16 5.75
N ALA A 714 18.76 20.11 6.49
CA ALA A 714 18.02 21.03 7.34
C ALA A 714 17.08 21.93 6.53
N ILE A 715 17.51 22.40 5.36
CA ILE A 715 16.65 23.16 4.43
C ILE A 715 15.47 22.31 3.99
N ILE A 716 15.71 21.07 3.55
CA ILE A 716 14.64 20.18 3.08
C ILE A 716 13.66 19.88 4.23
N HIS A 717 14.18 19.60 5.43
CA HIS A 717 13.37 19.32 6.61
C HIS A 717 12.49 20.52 7.00
N ALA A 718 13.03 21.74 6.95
CA ALA A 718 12.29 22.96 7.24
C ALA A 718 11.11 23.18 6.26
N ASN A 719 11.29 22.79 4.99
CA ASN A 719 10.30 22.95 3.93
C ASN A 719 9.44 21.68 3.69
N LEU A 720 9.62 20.63 4.49
CA LEU A 720 8.93 19.34 4.27
C LEU A 720 7.41 19.48 4.35
N ARG A 721 6.92 20.35 5.25
CA ARG A 721 5.50 20.64 5.37
C ARG A 721 4.95 21.27 4.09
N ASP A 722 5.63 22.29 3.60
CA ASP A 722 5.24 23.01 2.39
C ASP A 722 5.30 22.08 1.16
N ALA A 723 6.28 21.17 1.13
CA ALA A 723 6.35 20.13 0.11
C ALA A 723 5.16 19.16 0.18
N LEU A 724 4.76 18.70 1.37
CA LEU A 724 3.59 17.82 1.55
C LEU A 724 2.27 18.51 1.17
N GLU A 725 2.18 19.83 1.40
CA GLU A 725 1.06 20.66 0.96
C GLU A 725 1.05 20.83 -0.57
N ALA A 726 2.20 21.11 -1.18
CA ALA A 726 2.36 21.21 -2.63
C ALA A 726 2.05 19.89 -3.36
N THR A 727 2.41 18.74 -2.76
CA THR A 727 2.06 17.40 -3.29
C THR A 727 0.67 16.93 -2.88
N ARG A 728 -0.15 17.79 -2.24
CA ARG A 728 -1.55 17.53 -1.87
C ARG A 728 -1.78 16.34 -0.94
N ILE A 729 -0.72 15.88 -0.26
CA ILE A 729 -0.82 14.90 0.83
C ILE A 729 -1.49 15.58 2.04
N VAL A 730 -1.18 16.86 2.24
CA VAL A 730 -1.86 17.76 3.16
C VAL A 730 -2.65 18.77 2.33
N ASP A 731 -3.92 18.95 2.67
CA ASP A 731 -4.78 19.97 2.04
C ASP A 731 -4.44 21.34 2.62
N ALA A 732 -3.97 22.26 1.76
CA ALA A 732 -3.53 23.60 2.15
C ALA A 732 -4.65 24.47 2.78
N ASP A 733 -5.92 24.18 2.49
CA ASP A 733 -7.07 24.96 2.99
C ASP A 733 -7.59 24.46 4.36
N THR A 734 -7.21 23.26 4.78
CA THR A 734 -7.70 22.64 6.03
C THR A 734 -6.57 22.19 6.96
N GLY A 735 -5.34 22.04 6.46
CA GLY A 735 -4.25 21.37 7.17
C GLY A 735 -4.49 19.87 7.41
N GLY A 736 -5.60 19.32 6.89
CA GLY A 736 -6.00 17.93 7.02
C GLY A 736 -5.38 17.05 5.93
N THR A 737 -5.34 15.74 6.16
CA THR A 737 -4.91 14.75 5.16
C THR A 737 -6.09 13.89 4.76
N LEU A 738 -6.35 13.71 3.47
CA LEU A 738 -7.34 12.73 3.00
C LEU A 738 -6.90 11.29 3.27
N ASN A 739 -5.58 11.07 3.34
CA ASN A 739 -4.99 9.77 3.63
C ASN A 739 -3.84 9.94 4.64
N SER A 740 -4.14 9.74 5.92
CA SER A 740 -3.14 9.78 7.00
C SER A 740 -2.05 8.72 6.82
N GLY A 741 -2.37 7.60 6.16
CA GLY A 741 -1.41 6.59 5.75
C GLY A 741 -0.42 7.10 4.72
N ALA A 742 -0.86 7.87 3.72
CA ALA A 742 0.03 8.49 2.73
C ALA A 742 0.99 9.51 3.35
N LYS A 743 0.50 10.34 4.30
CA LYS A 743 1.37 11.24 5.07
C LYS A 743 2.41 10.49 5.90
N SER A 744 1.96 9.46 6.63
CA SER A 744 2.87 8.62 7.42
C SER A 744 3.93 7.94 6.54
N ALA A 745 3.52 7.41 5.38
CA ALA A 745 4.41 6.81 4.41
C ALA A 745 5.44 7.82 3.86
N ALA A 746 5.01 9.01 3.46
CA ALA A 746 5.91 10.05 2.95
C ALA A 746 6.95 10.47 4.01
N LEU A 747 6.52 10.70 5.26
CA LEU A 747 7.42 11.00 6.38
C LEU A 747 8.39 9.84 6.66
N SER A 748 7.90 8.61 6.64
CA SER A 748 8.72 7.43 6.86
C SER A 748 9.75 7.23 5.75
N VAL A 749 9.38 7.47 4.49
CA VAL A 749 10.30 7.44 3.35
C VAL A 749 11.36 8.52 3.49
N PHE A 750 10.96 9.76 3.81
CA PHE A 750 11.88 10.89 4.00
C PHE A 750 12.90 10.60 5.10
N GLU A 751 12.44 10.24 6.31
CA GLU A 751 13.33 9.93 7.44
C GLU A 751 14.22 8.72 7.16
N GLY A 752 13.66 7.69 6.53
CA GLY A 752 14.43 6.51 6.11
C GLY A 752 15.53 6.86 5.10
N THR A 753 15.25 7.73 4.12
CA THR A 753 16.24 8.16 3.14
C THR A 753 17.33 9.01 3.79
N LYS A 754 16.98 9.94 4.68
CA LYS A 754 17.94 10.73 5.46
C LYS A 754 18.89 9.85 6.27
N GLN A 755 18.35 8.87 7.00
CA GLN A 755 19.18 7.94 7.79
C GLN A 755 20.12 7.11 6.91
N ARG A 756 19.62 6.57 5.79
CA ARG A 756 20.45 5.82 4.83
C ARG A 756 21.56 6.68 4.24
N PHE A 757 21.25 7.92 3.87
CA PHE A 757 22.21 8.87 3.32
C PHE A 757 23.40 9.07 4.29
N PHE A 758 23.14 9.44 5.54
CA PHE A 758 24.21 9.66 6.52
C PHE A 758 24.95 8.38 6.90
N ALA A 759 24.26 7.23 6.96
CA ALA A 759 24.91 5.95 7.19
C ALA A 759 25.92 5.62 6.08
N GLN A 760 25.56 5.84 4.80
CA GLN A 760 26.45 5.65 3.66
C GLN A 760 27.60 6.66 3.65
N LEU A 761 27.31 7.93 3.94
CA LEU A 761 28.34 8.98 4.03
C LEU A 761 29.41 8.60 5.07
N LEU A 762 28.99 8.26 6.28
CA LEU A 762 29.90 7.85 7.35
C LEU A 762 30.62 6.53 7.05
N LEU A 763 29.98 5.59 6.36
CA LEU A 763 30.64 4.36 5.92
C LEU A 763 31.76 4.67 4.91
N SER A 764 31.50 5.55 3.94
CA SER A 764 32.50 5.97 2.95
C SER A 764 33.69 6.68 3.60
N MET A 765 33.44 7.51 4.63
CA MET A 765 34.48 8.20 5.38
C MET A 765 35.41 7.23 6.11
N LYS A 766 34.95 6.04 6.51
CA LYS A 766 35.76 5.04 7.21
C LYS A 766 36.71 4.24 6.30
N LEU A 767 36.48 4.23 4.98
CA LEU A 767 37.27 3.44 4.03
C LEU A 767 38.79 3.68 4.11
N PRO A 768 39.30 4.92 4.29
CA PRO A 768 40.72 5.19 4.40
C PRO A 768 41.41 4.51 5.60
N SER A 769 40.67 4.19 6.67
CA SER A 769 41.20 3.39 7.79
C SER A 769 40.97 1.90 7.60
N LEU A 770 39.81 1.52 7.03
CA LEU A 770 39.45 0.12 6.85
C LEU A 770 40.32 -0.57 5.80
N LEU A 771 40.52 0.02 4.61
CA LEU A 771 41.23 -0.62 3.51
C LEU A 771 42.68 -1.00 3.89
N PRO A 772 43.49 -0.12 4.52
CA PRO A 772 44.83 -0.51 4.97
C PRO A 772 44.84 -1.64 6.02
N ALA A 773 43.82 -1.69 6.89
CA ALA A 773 43.68 -2.78 7.86
C ALA A 773 43.37 -4.11 7.18
N ILE A 774 42.52 -4.09 6.14
CA ILE A 774 42.24 -5.26 5.28
C ILE A 774 43.52 -5.71 4.58
N ASP A 775 44.26 -4.79 3.95
CA ASP A 775 45.51 -5.11 3.25
C ASP A 775 46.53 -5.75 4.19
N THR A 776 46.63 -5.24 5.42
CA THR A 776 47.51 -5.79 6.47
C THR A 776 47.10 -7.21 6.84
N ALA A 777 45.80 -7.46 7.06
CA ALA A 777 45.31 -8.79 7.42
C ALA A 777 45.55 -9.81 6.29
N VAL A 778 45.31 -9.42 5.04
CA VAL A 778 45.57 -10.26 3.85
C VAL A 778 47.07 -10.54 3.69
N ALA A 779 47.94 -9.55 3.91
CA ALA A 779 49.39 -9.71 3.82
C ALA A 779 49.95 -10.73 4.84
N VAL A 780 49.28 -10.88 5.99
CA VAL A 780 49.63 -11.87 7.03
C VAL A 780 49.00 -13.26 6.73
N GLY A 781 48.26 -13.39 5.63
CA GLY A 781 47.64 -14.63 5.19
C GLY A 781 46.26 -14.89 5.78
N ASN A 782 45.63 -13.90 6.42
CA ASN A 782 44.28 -14.03 6.94
C ASN A 782 43.23 -13.81 5.83
N ALA A 783 42.13 -14.56 5.92
CA ALA A 783 40.92 -14.25 5.17
C ALA A 783 40.15 -13.13 5.89
N VAL A 784 39.69 -12.14 5.13
CA VAL A 784 38.94 -11.00 5.65
C VAL A 784 37.48 -11.12 5.24
N VAL A 785 36.57 -11.02 6.22
CA VAL A 785 35.13 -10.97 6.00
C VAL A 785 34.63 -9.61 6.46
N VAL A 786 34.05 -8.84 5.53
CA VAL A 786 33.47 -7.52 5.84
C VAL A 786 31.95 -7.68 5.92
N GLN A 787 31.38 -7.38 7.09
CA GLN A 787 29.93 -7.34 7.28
C GLN A 787 29.47 -5.89 7.42
N LEU A 788 28.54 -5.47 6.56
CA LEU A 788 27.89 -4.17 6.62
C LEU A 788 26.50 -4.33 7.26
N VAL A 789 26.17 -3.50 8.26
CA VAL A 789 24.91 -3.61 9.04
C VAL A 789 23.67 -3.30 8.18
N SER A 790 23.78 -2.50 7.12
CA SER A 790 22.75 -2.38 6.09
C SER A 790 23.32 -2.83 4.76
N THR A 791 22.96 -4.03 4.33
CA THR A 791 23.56 -4.68 3.16
C THR A 791 23.22 -4.00 1.83
N ALA A 792 22.25 -3.06 1.82
CA ALA A 792 21.65 -2.55 0.57
C ALA A 792 21.33 -3.70 -0.41
N GLU A 793 21.16 -4.93 0.08
CA GLU A 793 21.16 -6.15 -0.72
C GLU A 793 19.90 -6.22 -1.56
N ALA A 794 18.76 -5.85 -0.98
CA ALA A 794 17.54 -5.64 -1.76
C ALA A 794 17.69 -4.57 -2.86
N MET A 795 18.61 -3.60 -2.70
CA MET A 795 18.91 -2.62 -3.74
C MET A 795 19.89 -3.18 -4.77
N LEU A 796 20.95 -3.86 -4.34
CA LEU A 796 21.87 -4.57 -5.22
C LEU A 796 21.09 -5.59 -6.06
N ASP A 797 20.23 -6.39 -5.45
CA ASP A 797 19.35 -7.35 -6.12
C ASP A 797 18.41 -6.68 -7.12
N ARG A 798 17.81 -5.53 -6.75
CA ARG A 798 16.96 -4.76 -7.65
C ARG A 798 17.77 -4.21 -8.83
N ARG A 799 18.95 -3.65 -8.58
CA ARG A 799 19.86 -3.17 -9.62
C ARG A 799 20.28 -4.32 -10.53
N LEU A 800 20.75 -5.43 -9.97
CA LEU A 800 21.13 -6.64 -10.69
C LEU A 800 19.98 -7.22 -11.51
N ALA A 801 18.73 -7.07 -11.04
CA ALA A 801 17.53 -7.47 -11.78
C ALA A 801 17.19 -6.52 -12.94
N ASP A 802 17.56 -5.24 -12.82
CA ASP A 802 17.33 -4.20 -13.83
C ASP A 802 18.48 -4.12 -14.87
N LEU A 803 19.64 -4.76 -14.64
CA LEU A 803 20.76 -4.81 -15.59
C LEU A 803 20.45 -5.72 -16.79
N SER A 804 20.82 -5.24 -17.98
CA SER A 804 20.88 -6.04 -19.22
C SER A 804 22.02 -7.07 -19.19
N ASP A 805 21.99 -8.04 -20.12
CA ASP A 805 23.06 -9.05 -20.25
C ASP A 805 24.43 -8.41 -20.53
N GLU A 806 24.46 -7.29 -21.29
CA GLU A 806 25.67 -6.53 -21.60
C GLU A 806 26.20 -5.76 -20.36
N GLU A 807 25.32 -5.16 -19.55
CA GLU A 807 25.70 -4.48 -18.30
C GLU A 807 26.11 -5.45 -17.18
N ARG A 808 25.60 -6.69 -17.22
CA ARG A 808 26.05 -7.76 -16.31
C ARG A 808 27.47 -8.25 -16.65
N GLU A 809 27.84 -8.22 -17.92
CA GLU A 809 29.17 -8.61 -18.38
C GLU A 809 30.23 -7.54 -18.05
N ALA A 810 29.83 -6.27 -18.00
CA ALA A 810 30.64 -5.12 -17.57
C ALA A 810 30.07 -4.47 -16.30
N LEU A 811 30.18 -5.18 -15.17
CA LEU A 811 29.48 -4.86 -13.93
C LEU A 811 29.99 -3.56 -13.25
N GLU A 812 29.46 -2.41 -13.66
CA GLU A 812 29.60 -1.12 -12.97
C GLU A 812 28.28 -0.76 -12.27
N ILE A 813 28.26 -0.90 -10.94
CA ILE A 813 27.08 -0.58 -10.11
C ILE A 813 27.47 0.55 -9.15
N ASP A 814 26.88 1.73 -9.32
CA ASP A 814 27.07 2.88 -8.43
C ASP A 814 26.04 2.83 -7.28
N LEU A 815 26.39 2.25 -6.14
CA LEU A 815 25.50 2.23 -4.97
C LEU A 815 25.56 3.52 -4.12
N SER A 816 26.12 4.61 -4.67
CA SER A 816 26.22 5.87 -3.95
C SER A 816 24.85 6.53 -3.73
N PRO A 817 24.70 7.42 -2.72
CA PRO A 817 23.48 8.16 -2.51
C PRO A 817 22.98 8.96 -3.73
N ARG A 818 23.80 9.18 -4.76
CA ARG A 818 23.40 9.89 -5.99
C ARG A 818 22.35 9.14 -6.77
N GLU A 819 22.36 7.81 -6.77
CA GLU A 819 21.34 7.00 -7.45
C GLU A 819 20.00 6.95 -6.69
N TYR A 820 19.96 7.46 -5.45
CA TYR A 820 18.78 7.40 -4.58
C TYR A 820 17.91 8.66 -4.62
N VAL A 821 18.44 9.78 -5.11
CA VAL A 821 17.83 11.12 -5.04
C VAL A 821 17.08 11.44 -6.32
#